data_AF-A0A950VH25-F1
#
_entry.id   AF-A0A950VH25-F1
#
_cell.length_a   1.000
_cell.length_b   1.000
_cell.length_c   1.000
_cell.angle_alpha   90.00
_cell.angle_beta   90.00
_cell.angle_gamma   90.00
#
_symmetry.space_group_name_H-M   'P 1'
#
loop_
_entity.id
_entity.type
_entity.pdbx_description
1 polymer ?
#
loop_
_entity_poly.entity_id
_entity_poly.type
_entity_poly.pdbx_seq_one_letter_code
_entity_poly.pdbx_strand_id
1 'polypeptide(L)'
;MEQRWWSLVAHTRQKQPRKQPFRHQALFLEKLEDRLVPSGGSAQHVLILSVDGLHQADVADPNLAPYLTNIKALQQGGVTYTNASTTKPSDSFPGTLAYLTGAGPGTTGVYYDDSYSRTLLPPTALGGGSTPGTETQYAENIDKNSNLINGGGNSDASSIDPNQLPRDPKTGQPVYPNQFLQHNTTINTIFDVAHQAGLYTAFSEKHPAYQLADGTDPNAINDFYAPEVNSSGALLDLTTGKTVNADTLLKTDLALGFVPDVSNYLLVDASNDPQGASDPNLETLTNNPLLTEKYDDLKVQAILNEIHGQASHASPSITNPQVPALFGMNFQAVSVAEKYFAGGITQLNDGSTFPSQVLENAIAYTDASVGKIITALHEAGLWSATELYLLAKHGQAPRVGPAGLMADSTLPDLLGKTGTPTAFAVQDDVSLIYLKNQGQTAQAVATLQKFKAQGSINVYFQGQLDTLPASKVIDQILSGTSLIQAGLGNPAKDSTTPDIIVTLHPGYIWVGNPLKFTNKREEHGGFSADDTHVALIVGGGALPSGVAGTTQTTAVKTTQVAVSALEALGLNPNDLTGVRIEHTQALPGLTSSPPGSGSGNSGQGQKDKDDDDQGSTTAADQDRPGLLATLEDYWNGGKHQGKSHHSFGSLRGL
;
A
#
# COMPACT_ATOMS: atom_id res chain seq x y z
N MET A 1 -72.12 -50.28 -16.78
CA MET A 1 -72.26 -50.14 -18.24
C MET A 1 -71.04 -49.37 -18.71
N GLU A 2 -69.92 -50.00 -19.09
CA GLU A 2 -69.75 -50.72 -20.38
C GLU A 2 -70.23 -49.80 -21.53
N GLN A 3 -69.43 -49.29 -22.46
CA GLN A 3 -68.56 -50.00 -23.40
C GLN A 3 -67.65 -49.00 -24.16
N ARG A 4 -66.35 -49.33 -24.27
CA ARG A 4 -65.62 -49.74 -25.49
C ARG A 4 -65.22 -48.61 -26.44
N TRP A 5 -63.91 -48.40 -26.58
CA TRP A 5 -63.26 -48.34 -27.90
C TRP A 5 -61.86 -48.96 -27.78
N TRP A 6 -61.72 -50.17 -28.35
CA TRP A 6 -60.46 -50.83 -28.70
C TRP A 6 -60.48 -51.08 -30.20
N SER A 7 -59.47 -50.62 -30.93
CA SER A 7 -58.89 -51.38 -32.04
C SER A 7 -57.51 -50.81 -32.43
N LEU A 8 -56.51 -51.68 -32.20
CA LEU A 8 -55.13 -51.64 -32.68
C LEU A 8 -55.05 -51.66 -34.23
N VAL A 9 -53.98 -51.11 -34.80
CA VAL A 9 -52.84 -51.80 -35.48
C VAL A 9 -51.74 -50.74 -35.68
N ALA A 10 -50.70 -50.65 -34.84
CA ALA A 10 -49.43 -51.39 -34.84
C ALA A 10 -48.42 -50.99 -35.94
N HIS A 11 -47.38 -50.23 -35.56
CA HIS A 11 -45.93 -50.53 -35.69
C HIS A 11 -45.07 -49.28 -35.93
N THR A 12 -44.39 -48.81 -34.88
CA THR A 12 -42.94 -48.53 -34.90
C THR A 12 -42.46 -48.28 -33.47
N ARG A 13 -41.53 -49.11 -32.99
CA ARG A 13 -40.92 -49.03 -31.66
C ARG A 13 -39.96 -47.84 -31.60
N GLN A 14 -40.26 -46.80 -30.84
CA GLN A 14 -39.23 -45.90 -30.30
C GLN A 14 -38.68 -46.51 -29.01
N LYS A 15 -37.37 -46.80 -29.02
CA LYS A 15 -36.62 -47.31 -27.87
C LYS A 15 -36.50 -46.20 -26.81
N GLN A 16 -36.83 -46.54 -25.56
CA GLN A 16 -36.51 -45.74 -24.39
C GLN A 16 -35.00 -45.45 -24.30
N PRO A 17 -34.58 -44.25 -23.87
CA PRO A 17 -33.18 -44.00 -23.59
C PRO A 17 -32.77 -44.75 -22.32
N ARG A 18 -31.79 -45.63 -22.46
CA ARG A 18 -31.14 -46.34 -21.35
C ARG A 18 -30.41 -45.33 -20.46
N LYS A 19 -30.66 -45.40 -19.15
CA LYS A 19 -29.79 -44.84 -18.11
C LYS A 19 -28.38 -45.41 -18.29
N GLN A 20 -27.40 -44.55 -18.56
CA GLN A 20 -25.98 -44.92 -18.48
C GLN A 20 -25.52 -44.80 -17.02
N PRO A 21 -24.67 -45.72 -16.54
CA PRO A 21 -24.10 -45.62 -15.21
C PRO A 21 -23.05 -44.49 -15.21
N PHE A 22 -23.09 -43.66 -14.15
CA PHE A 22 -22.03 -42.72 -13.83
C PHE A 22 -20.71 -43.48 -13.72
N ARG A 23 -19.87 -43.40 -14.76
CA ARG A 23 -18.45 -43.69 -14.66
C ARG A 23 -17.81 -42.47 -14.03
N HIS A 24 -17.14 -42.65 -12.90
CA HIS A 24 -16.14 -41.71 -12.41
C HIS A 24 -15.17 -41.42 -13.55
N GLN A 25 -15.29 -40.25 -14.18
CA GLN A 25 -14.22 -39.68 -14.98
C GLN A 25 -13.15 -39.29 -13.99
N ALA A 26 -12.14 -40.16 -13.86
CA ALA A 26 -10.86 -39.78 -13.32
C ALA A 26 -10.42 -38.49 -14.03
N LEU A 27 -10.16 -37.45 -13.24
CA LEU A 27 -9.49 -36.23 -13.65
C LEU A 27 -8.36 -36.61 -14.59
N PHE A 28 -8.49 -36.23 -15.85
CA PHE A 28 -7.37 -36.27 -16.76
C PHE A 28 -6.36 -35.29 -16.19
N LEU A 29 -5.29 -35.84 -15.61
CA LEU A 29 -3.98 -35.20 -15.57
C LEU A 29 -3.63 -34.83 -17.02
N GLU A 30 -4.15 -33.70 -17.50
CA GLU A 30 -3.48 -32.95 -18.54
C GLU A 30 -2.14 -32.54 -17.94
N LYS A 31 -1.15 -33.38 -18.23
CA LYS A 31 0.21 -32.99 -18.57
C LYS A 31 0.47 -31.50 -18.34
N LEU A 32 1.22 -31.22 -17.28
CA LEU A 32 2.19 -30.13 -17.17
C LEU A 32 3.17 -30.16 -18.35
N GLU A 33 2.67 -30.03 -19.58
CA GLU A 33 3.45 -29.97 -20.80
C GLU A 33 3.83 -28.51 -21.03
N ASP A 34 5.13 -28.25 -20.81
CA ASP A 34 5.92 -27.17 -21.38
C ASP A 34 5.29 -25.78 -21.32
N ARG A 35 4.99 -25.29 -20.11
CA ARG A 35 5.13 -23.85 -19.88
C ARG A 35 6.61 -23.55 -20.04
N LEU A 36 6.97 -22.88 -21.14
CA LEU A 36 8.25 -22.19 -21.26
C LEU A 36 8.27 -21.02 -20.26
N VAL A 37 8.32 -21.34 -18.96
CA VAL A 37 9.00 -20.45 -18.02
C VAL A 37 10.41 -20.32 -18.60
N PRO A 38 10.97 -19.10 -18.77
CA PRO A 38 12.39 -18.97 -19.04
C PRO A 38 13.11 -19.89 -18.04
N SER A 39 13.88 -20.85 -18.54
CA SER A 39 14.27 -22.08 -17.83
C SER A 39 15.26 -21.87 -16.66
N GLY A 40 15.18 -20.74 -15.95
CA GLY A 40 16.09 -20.32 -14.89
C GLY A 40 15.45 -19.66 -13.66
N GLY A 41 14.13 -19.45 -13.60
CA GLY A 41 13.44 -18.91 -12.40
C GLY A 41 13.31 -19.94 -11.27
N SER A 42 13.30 -19.48 -10.01
CA SER A 42 13.05 -20.32 -8.82
C SER A 42 11.57 -20.59 -8.57
N ALA A 43 10.67 -19.75 -9.10
CA ALA A 43 9.23 -19.82 -8.95
C ALA A 43 8.51 -19.88 -10.31
N GLN A 44 7.33 -20.50 -10.33
CA GLN A 44 6.39 -20.39 -11.46
C GLN A 44 5.33 -19.30 -11.20
N HIS A 45 5.17 -18.94 -9.93
CA HIS A 45 4.18 -18.00 -9.44
C HIS A 45 4.81 -17.03 -8.44
N VAL A 46 4.53 -15.74 -8.58
CA VAL A 46 4.80 -14.72 -7.57
C VAL A 46 3.47 -14.13 -7.13
N LEU A 47 3.23 -14.15 -5.82
CA LEU A 47 2.07 -13.55 -5.18
C LEU A 47 2.51 -12.38 -4.30
N ILE A 48 1.98 -11.18 -4.52
CA ILE A 48 2.24 -9.98 -3.70
C ILE A 48 0.99 -9.61 -2.92
N LEU A 49 1.06 -9.63 -1.60
CA LEU A 49 0.01 -9.19 -0.68
C LEU A 49 0.48 -7.91 0.03
N SER A 50 -0.14 -6.78 -0.27
CA SER A 50 0.07 -5.53 0.47
C SER A 50 -0.99 -5.38 1.56
N VAL A 51 -0.61 -5.15 2.81
CA VAL A 51 -1.53 -4.84 3.90
C VAL A 51 -1.38 -3.38 4.27
N ASP A 52 -2.28 -2.51 3.79
CA ASP A 52 -2.18 -1.08 4.08
C ASP A 52 -2.21 -0.82 5.59
N GLY A 53 -1.25 -0.01 6.06
CA GLY A 53 -1.08 0.32 7.48
C GLY A 53 -0.12 -0.61 8.23
N LEU A 54 0.17 -1.82 7.73
CA LEU A 54 0.93 -2.80 8.50
C LEU A 54 2.41 -2.40 8.69
N HIS A 55 2.72 -1.91 9.89
CA HIS A 55 4.08 -1.57 10.29
C HIS A 55 4.92 -2.82 10.55
N GLN A 56 6.25 -2.70 10.40
CA GLN A 56 7.14 -3.73 10.93
C GLN A 56 6.95 -3.87 12.45
N ALA A 57 6.72 -2.75 13.13
CA ALA A 57 6.54 -2.70 14.57
C ALA A 57 5.30 -3.48 15.04
N ASP A 58 4.23 -3.53 14.24
CA ASP A 58 3.03 -4.32 14.54
C ASP A 58 3.31 -5.81 14.51
N VAL A 59 4.06 -6.24 13.50
CA VAL A 59 4.51 -7.62 13.40
C VAL A 59 5.43 -7.98 14.57
N ALA A 60 6.23 -7.04 15.08
CA ALA A 60 7.11 -7.27 16.23
C ALA A 60 6.41 -7.14 17.60
N ASP A 61 5.20 -6.58 17.66
CA ASP A 61 4.52 -6.25 18.90
C ASP A 61 3.99 -7.51 19.60
N PRO A 62 4.43 -7.81 20.84
CA PRO A 62 3.95 -8.98 21.57
C PRO A 62 2.46 -8.93 21.91
N ASN A 63 1.84 -7.75 21.97
CA ASN A 63 0.40 -7.62 22.20
C ASN A 63 -0.42 -7.94 20.95
N LEU A 64 0.17 -7.78 19.75
CA LEU A 64 -0.48 -8.13 18.48
C LEU A 64 -0.17 -9.55 18.02
N ALA A 65 0.90 -10.16 18.54
CA ALA A 65 1.31 -11.52 18.18
C ALA A 65 0.19 -12.60 18.23
N PRO A 66 -0.77 -12.59 19.18
CA PRO A 66 -1.88 -13.55 19.19
C PRO A 66 -2.80 -13.47 17.95
N TYR A 67 -2.87 -12.30 17.30
CA TYR A 67 -3.74 -12.03 16.17
C TYR A 67 -3.05 -12.20 14.80
N LEU A 68 -1.75 -12.56 14.80
CA LEU A 68 -0.90 -12.68 13.60
C LEU A 68 -0.47 -14.12 13.34
N THR A 69 -1.32 -15.12 13.60
CA THR A 69 -0.91 -16.53 13.61
C THR A 69 -0.38 -17.00 12.25
N ASN A 70 -1.06 -16.66 11.14
CA ASN A 70 -0.66 -17.06 9.79
C ASN A 70 0.55 -16.26 9.28
N ILE A 71 0.59 -14.96 9.55
CA ILE A 71 1.73 -14.10 9.22
C ILE A 71 2.97 -14.55 10.00
N LYS A 72 2.84 -14.94 11.28
CA LYS A 72 3.94 -15.51 12.08
C LYS A 72 4.40 -16.86 11.54
N ALA A 73 3.48 -17.71 11.07
CA ALA A 73 3.85 -18.94 10.41
C ALA A 73 4.62 -18.69 9.10
N LEU A 74 4.20 -17.68 8.33
CA LEU A 74 4.93 -17.23 7.13
C LEU A 74 6.34 -16.75 7.49
N GLN A 75 6.51 -15.99 8.59
CA GLN A 75 7.84 -15.58 9.08
C GLN A 75 8.72 -16.78 9.42
N GLN A 76 8.17 -17.80 10.09
CA GLN A 76 8.91 -19.00 10.48
C GLN A 76 9.33 -19.85 9.27
N GLY A 77 8.56 -19.82 8.18
CA GLY A 77 8.86 -20.54 6.94
C GLY A 77 9.68 -19.75 5.91
N GLY A 78 9.83 -18.43 6.09
CA GLY A 78 10.38 -17.52 5.09
C GLY A 78 11.54 -16.66 5.57
N VAL A 79 11.76 -15.54 4.89
CA VAL A 79 12.77 -14.52 5.20
C VAL A 79 12.06 -13.25 5.67
N THR A 80 12.37 -12.79 6.88
CA THR A 80 11.83 -11.53 7.42
C THR A 80 12.83 -10.39 7.25
N TYR A 81 12.38 -9.23 6.78
CA TYR A 81 13.19 -8.02 6.67
C TYR A 81 12.77 -7.01 7.73
N THR A 82 13.52 -6.91 8.83
CA THR A 82 13.11 -6.09 9.98
C THR A 82 13.40 -4.59 9.80
N ASN A 83 14.11 -4.21 8.76
CA ASN A 83 14.46 -2.82 8.44
C ASN A 83 14.05 -2.47 7.01
N ALA A 84 12.84 -2.87 6.62
CA ALA A 84 12.26 -2.56 5.33
C ALA A 84 11.56 -1.20 5.35
N SER A 85 11.76 -0.40 4.30
CA SER A 85 11.18 0.93 4.22
C SER A 85 10.53 1.19 2.85
N THR A 86 9.31 1.74 2.87
CA THR A 86 8.60 2.17 1.66
C THR A 86 9.08 3.56 1.17
N THR A 87 8.40 4.11 0.17
CA THR A 87 8.71 5.40 -0.46
C THR A 87 8.49 6.59 0.46
N LYS A 88 9.07 7.72 0.07
CA LYS A 88 8.78 9.05 0.63
C LYS A 88 8.38 9.97 -0.52
N PRO A 89 7.21 10.62 -0.49
CA PRO A 89 6.10 10.36 0.43
C PRO A 89 5.63 8.89 0.40
N SER A 90 5.10 8.41 1.52
CA SER A 90 4.56 7.04 1.70
C SER A 90 3.04 7.03 1.50
N ASP A 91 2.60 7.54 0.38
CA ASP A 91 1.19 7.51 0.00
C ASP A 91 0.84 6.22 -0.76
N SER A 92 -0.44 6.02 -1.07
CA SER A 92 -0.98 4.86 -1.77
C SER A 92 -0.32 4.59 -3.12
N PHE A 93 -0.37 5.53 -4.07
CA PHE A 93 0.24 5.36 -5.38
C PHE A 93 1.77 5.19 -5.38
N PRO A 94 2.56 6.05 -4.71
CA PRO A 94 4.01 5.87 -4.71
C PRO A 94 4.43 4.55 -4.03
N GLY A 95 3.74 4.14 -2.95
CA GLY A 95 4.00 2.89 -2.27
C GLY A 95 3.75 1.67 -3.16
N THR A 96 2.63 1.66 -3.89
CA THR A 96 2.32 0.59 -4.87
C THR A 96 3.33 0.58 -6.02
N LEU A 97 3.63 1.73 -6.60
CA LEU A 97 4.59 1.82 -7.71
C LEU A 97 6.01 1.39 -7.31
N ALA A 98 6.38 1.52 -6.03
CA ALA A 98 7.69 1.10 -5.56
C ALA A 98 7.95 -0.37 -5.88
N TYR A 99 7.08 -1.27 -5.39
CA TYR A 99 7.24 -2.71 -5.61
C TYR A 99 6.79 -3.17 -7.01
N LEU A 100 6.15 -2.32 -7.81
CA LEU A 100 5.79 -2.62 -9.20
C LEU A 100 6.80 -2.14 -10.25
N THR A 101 7.61 -1.12 -9.95
CA THR A 101 8.52 -0.50 -10.94
C THR A 101 9.99 -0.58 -10.54
N GLY A 102 10.25 -0.83 -9.25
CA GLY A 102 11.58 -0.77 -8.67
C GLY A 102 12.13 0.64 -8.54
N ALA A 103 11.27 1.67 -8.57
CA ALA A 103 11.66 3.07 -8.49
C ALA A 103 10.78 3.89 -7.53
N GLY A 104 11.34 5.00 -7.03
CA GLY A 104 10.66 5.95 -6.16
C GLY A 104 9.99 7.12 -6.89
N PRO A 105 9.28 8.00 -6.15
CA PRO A 105 8.48 9.10 -6.70
C PRO A 105 9.25 10.09 -7.58
N GLY A 106 10.53 10.32 -7.29
CA GLY A 106 11.37 11.20 -8.10
C GLY A 106 11.62 10.69 -9.52
N THR A 107 11.51 9.37 -9.73
CA THR A 107 11.67 8.73 -11.04
C THR A 107 10.32 8.45 -11.69
N THR A 108 9.34 7.96 -10.91
CA THR A 108 7.99 7.68 -11.41
C THR A 108 7.22 8.96 -11.74
N GLY A 109 7.56 10.07 -11.08
CA GLY A 109 6.82 11.33 -11.18
C GLY A 109 5.44 11.29 -10.50
N VAL A 110 5.15 10.24 -9.73
CA VAL A 110 3.87 10.06 -9.03
C VAL A 110 4.16 10.14 -7.54
N TYR A 111 3.70 11.21 -6.91
CA TYR A 111 3.94 11.48 -5.49
C TYR A 111 2.75 11.07 -4.62
N TYR A 112 1.53 11.24 -5.12
CA TYR A 112 0.26 10.91 -4.46
C TYR A 112 -0.74 10.44 -5.53
N ASP A 113 -1.80 9.74 -5.12
CA ASP A 113 -2.98 9.52 -5.97
C ASP A 113 -3.70 10.83 -6.34
N ASP A 114 -3.65 11.83 -5.46
CA ASP A 114 -3.95 13.23 -5.73
C ASP A 114 -2.70 14.06 -6.04
N SER A 115 -2.45 14.29 -7.32
CA SER A 115 -1.26 14.97 -7.83
C SER A 115 -1.60 16.26 -8.58
N TYR A 116 -0.58 16.95 -9.09
CA TYR A 116 -0.77 18.10 -9.97
C TYR A 116 0.16 18.01 -11.17
N SER A 117 -0.34 18.40 -12.35
CA SER A 117 0.49 18.57 -13.53
C SER A 117 0.43 19.99 -14.04
N ARG A 118 1.60 20.62 -14.19
CA ARG A 118 1.74 21.96 -14.80
C ARG A 118 1.44 21.99 -16.29
N THR A 119 1.38 20.83 -16.95
CA THR A 119 1.31 20.74 -18.42
C THR A 119 0.01 20.12 -18.93
N LEU A 120 -0.69 19.34 -18.11
CA LEU A 120 -2.00 18.82 -18.48
C LEU A 120 -3.07 19.90 -18.38
N LEU A 121 -4.15 19.72 -19.14
CA LEU A 121 -5.33 20.57 -19.09
C LEU A 121 -6.37 19.97 -18.15
N PRO A 122 -7.23 20.79 -17.52
CA PRO A 122 -8.30 20.29 -16.68
C PRO A 122 -9.30 19.42 -17.46
N PRO A 123 -10.09 18.59 -16.75
CA PRO A 123 -11.10 17.75 -17.38
C PRO A 123 -12.04 18.55 -18.30
N THR A 124 -12.49 17.92 -19.38
CA THR A 124 -13.37 18.49 -20.44
C THR A 124 -12.79 19.67 -21.25
N ALA A 125 -11.56 20.12 -21.00
CA ALA A 125 -10.92 21.15 -21.81
C ALA A 125 -10.74 20.72 -23.27
N LEU A 126 -11.22 21.54 -24.21
CA LEU A 126 -11.00 21.36 -25.64
C LEU A 126 -9.69 22.10 -26.01
N GLY A 127 -8.67 21.37 -26.49
CA GLY A 127 -7.33 21.91 -26.74
C GLY A 127 -7.29 23.15 -27.66
N GLY A 128 -6.14 23.81 -27.75
CA GLY A 128 -5.95 24.98 -28.63
C GLY A 128 -6.39 26.33 -28.05
N GLY A 129 -6.26 26.52 -26.73
CA GLY A 129 -6.54 27.81 -26.06
C GLY A 129 -6.66 27.73 -24.53
N SER A 130 -6.88 26.54 -23.98
CA SER A 130 -6.94 26.32 -22.52
C SER A 130 -5.57 26.47 -21.86
N THR A 131 -5.58 27.02 -20.64
CA THR A 131 -4.37 27.21 -19.82
C THR A 131 -3.97 25.87 -19.16
N PRO A 132 -2.74 25.39 -19.36
CA PRO A 132 -2.20 24.23 -18.64
C PRO A 132 -2.06 24.46 -17.13
N GLY A 133 -2.07 23.37 -16.37
CA GLY A 133 -2.05 23.38 -14.92
C GLY A 133 -3.35 22.86 -14.34
N THR A 134 -3.36 21.60 -13.91
CA THR A 134 -4.53 20.97 -13.30
C THR A 134 -4.14 20.01 -12.19
N GLU A 135 -4.99 19.92 -11.19
CA GLU A 135 -5.07 18.76 -10.31
C GLU A 135 -5.31 17.50 -11.14
N THR A 136 -4.63 16.43 -10.76
CA THR A 136 -4.67 15.12 -11.38
C THR A 136 -4.94 14.11 -10.28
N GLN A 137 -6.18 14.10 -9.81
CA GLN A 137 -6.67 13.19 -8.80
C GLN A 137 -7.18 11.91 -9.47
N TYR A 138 -6.56 10.78 -9.14
CA TYR A 138 -6.88 9.45 -9.65
C TYR A 138 -7.35 8.56 -8.50
N ALA A 139 -8.55 8.84 -7.99
CA ALA A 139 -9.23 8.10 -6.93
C ALA A 139 -10.71 7.88 -7.31
N GLU A 140 -11.64 7.84 -6.36
CA GLU A 140 -13.07 7.64 -6.62
C GLU A 140 -13.70 8.76 -7.48
N ASN A 141 -13.05 9.93 -7.55
CA ASN A 141 -13.50 11.09 -8.33
C ASN A 141 -13.58 10.83 -9.84
N ILE A 142 -12.86 9.82 -10.35
CA ILE A 142 -12.87 9.48 -11.78
C ILE A 142 -13.87 8.36 -12.12
N ASP A 143 -14.55 7.78 -11.13
CA ASP A 143 -15.51 6.71 -11.37
C ASP A 143 -16.77 7.22 -12.05
N LYS A 144 -17.39 6.37 -12.88
CA LYS A 144 -18.73 6.64 -13.45
C LYS A 144 -19.79 6.74 -12.36
N ASN A 145 -19.65 5.95 -11.29
CA ASN A 145 -20.46 6.06 -10.10
C ASN A 145 -19.71 5.51 -8.88
N SER A 146 -19.05 6.40 -8.15
CA SER A 146 -18.31 6.06 -6.93
C SER A 146 -19.18 5.53 -5.80
N ASN A 147 -20.52 5.64 -5.86
CA ASN A 147 -21.38 5.07 -4.82
C ASN A 147 -21.58 3.55 -4.95
N LEU A 148 -21.18 2.95 -6.07
CA LEU A 148 -21.31 1.51 -6.32
C LEU A 148 -19.96 0.83 -6.16
N ILE A 149 -19.94 -0.39 -5.63
CA ILE A 149 -18.72 -1.17 -5.43
C ILE A 149 -18.00 -1.45 -6.76
N ASN A 150 -18.73 -1.48 -7.87
CA ASN A 150 -18.13 -1.65 -9.20
C ASN A 150 -17.70 -0.34 -9.87
N GLY A 151 -17.75 0.82 -9.19
CA GLY A 151 -17.44 2.13 -9.75
C GLY A 151 -18.35 2.58 -10.91
N GLY A 152 -19.49 1.91 -11.13
CA GLY A 152 -20.37 2.15 -12.27
C GLY A 152 -19.96 1.43 -13.57
N GLY A 153 -19.04 0.47 -13.49
CA GLY A 153 -18.60 -0.38 -14.61
C GLY A 153 -18.53 -1.85 -14.21
N ASN A 154 -17.44 -2.53 -14.57
CA ASN A 154 -17.21 -3.94 -14.20
C ASN A 154 -16.22 -4.11 -13.03
N SER A 155 -15.87 -3.05 -12.30
CA SER A 155 -14.74 -3.04 -11.33
C SER A 155 -13.38 -3.19 -12.02
N ASP A 156 -13.25 -2.62 -13.21
CA ASP A 156 -12.03 -2.57 -14.01
C ASP A 156 -11.91 -1.19 -14.68
N ALA A 157 -11.02 -1.01 -15.65
CA ALA A 157 -10.87 0.25 -16.38
C ALA A 157 -12.17 0.76 -17.03
N SER A 158 -13.17 -0.11 -17.26
CA SER A 158 -14.48 0.30 -17.75
C SER A 158 -15.30 1.10 -16.73
N SER A 159 -14.90 1.13 -15.46
CA SER A 159 -15.52 1.95 -14.41
C SER A 159 -15.09 3.41 -14.43
N ILE A 160 -13.99 3.74 -15.12
CA ILE A 160 -13.48 5.13 -15.24
C ILE A 160 -14.36 5.94 -16.19
N ASP A 161 -14.76 7.15 -15.79
CA ASP A 161 -15.37 8.18 -16.64
C ASP A 161 -14.29 9.05 -17.32
N PRO A 162 -14.12 8.93 -18.65
CA PRO A 162 -13.12 9.72 -19.37
C PRO A 162 -13.37 11.24 -19.29
N ASN A 163 -14.57 11.68 -18.93
CA ASN A 163 -14.89 13.11 -18.77
C ASN A 163 -14.29 13.73 -17.51
N GLN A 164 -13.98 12.92 -16.50
CA GLN A 164 -13.34 13.35 -15.25
C GLN A 164 -11.82 13.40 -15.34
N LEU A 165 -11.24 12.85 -16.42
CA LEU A 165 -9.79 12.77 -16.56
C LEU A 165 -9.18 14.09 -17.10
N PRO A 166 -7.96 14.45 -16.65
CA PRO A 166 -7.19 15.54 -17.25
C PRO A 166 -6.94 15.27 -18.74
N ARG A 167 -6.66 16.32 -19.51
CA ARG A 167 -6.50 16.22 -20.97
C ARG A 167 -5.08 16.50 -21.42
N ASP A 168 -4.61 15.72 -22.38
CA ASP A 168 -3.36 15.97 -23.07
C ASP A 168 -3.49 17.28 -23.89
N PRO A 169 -2.59 18.26 -23.72
CA PRO A 169 -2.73 19.57 -24.35
C PRO A 169 -2.55 19.57 -25.87
N LYS A 170 -1.94 18.52 -26.44
CA LYS A 170 -1.67 18.41 -27.88
C LYS A 170 -2.84 17.77 -28.61
N THR A 171 -3.48 16.77 -27.99
CA THR A 171 -4.49 15.92 -28.62
C THR A 171 -5.91 16.17 -28.09
N GLY A 172 -6.04 16.78 -26.91
CA GLY A 172 -7.30 16.94 -26.19
C GLY A 172 -7.88 15.64 -25.63
N GLN A 173 -7.14 14.52 -25.73
CA GLN A 173 -7.61 13.22 -25.26
C GLN A 173 -7.52 13.11 -23.72
N PRO A 174 -8.43 12.34 -23.09
CA PRO A 174 -8.30 11.97 -21.68
C PRO A 174 -6.97 11.27 -21.41
N VAL A 175 -6.31 11.64 -20.31
CA VAL A 175 -5.10 10.99 -19.80
C VAL A 175 -5.49 10.02 -18.69
N TYR A 176 -5.43 8.74 -19.00
CA TYR A 176 -5.71 7.65 -18.07
C TYR A 176 -4.59 7.49 -17.02
N PRO A 177 -4.86 6.83 -15.88
CA PRO A 177 -3.87 6.65 -14.83
C PRO A 177 -2.53 6.08 -15.33
N ASN A 178 -2.53 5.02 -16.14
CA ASN A 178 -1.29 4.46 -16.66
C ASN A 178 -0.54 5.41 -17.62
N GLN A 179 -1.27 6.28 -18.33
CA GLN A 179 -0.69 7.31 -19.19
C GLN A 179 -0.09 8.46 -18.38
N PHE A 180 -0.67 8.78 -17.22
CA PHE A 180 -0.11 9.75 -16.29
C PHE A 180 1.26 9.29 -15.74
N LEU A 181 1.43 7.99 -15.49
CA LEU A 181 2.74 7.42 -15.13
C LEU A 181 3.81 7.64 -16.20
N GLN A 182 3.42 7.78 -17.47
CA GLN A 182 4.34 8.02 -18.58
C GLN A 182 4.66 9.51 -18.80
N HIS A 183 4.08 10.40 -18.00
CA HIS A 183 3.98 11.82 -18.33
C HIS A 183 5.32 12.57 -18.23
N ASN A 184 6.17 12.25 -17.26
CA ASN A 184 7.53 12.81 -17.19
C ASN A 184 8.58 11.82 -17.69
N THR A 185 8.51 10.58 -17.20
CA THR A 185 9.44 9.50 -17.54
C THR A 185 8.61 8.32 -18.02
N THR A 186 9.02 7.65 -19.09
CA THR A 186 8.36 6.40 -19.50
C THR A 186 8.75 5.29 -18.51
N ILE A 187 7.78 4.80 -17.73
CA ILE A 187 7.96 3.84 -16.66
C ILE A 187 7.03 2.66 -16.91
N ASN A 188 7.63 1.49 -17.11
CA ASN A 188 6.96 0.20 -17.17
C ASN A 188 6.94 -0.48 -15.79
N THR A 189 6.01 -1.41 -15.59
CA THR A 189 5.82 -2.19 -14.36
C THR A 189 6.27 -3.65 -14.53
N ILE A 190 6.31 -4.40 -13.44
CA ILE A 190 6.55 -5.85 -13.46
C ILE A 190 5.51 -6.59 -14.31
N PHE A 191 4.29 -6.04 -14.43
CA PHE A 191 3.24 -6.60 -15.28
C PHE A 191 3.56 -6.43 -16.76
N ASP A 192 4.09 -5.27 -17.18
CA ASP A 192 4.57 -5.09 -18.56
C ASP A 192 5.61 -6.17 -18.92
N VAL A 193 6.59 -6.38 -18.02
CA VAL A 193 7.69 -7.34 -18.26
C VAL A 193 7.17 -8.78 -18.31
N ALA A 194 6.31 -9.17 -17.38
CA ALA A 194 5.71 -10.49 -17.36
C ALA A 194 4.82 -10.75 -18.58
N HIS A 195 3.98 -9.77 -18.95
CA HIS A 195 3.10 -9.87 -20.10
C HIS A 195 3.87 -9.97 -21.42
N GLN A 196 4.94 -9.17 -21.59
CA GLN A 196 5.83 -9.26 -22.75
C GLN A 196 6.55 -10.61 -22.86
N ALA A 197 6.80 -11.28 -21.73
CA ALA A 197 7.32 -12.64 -21.68
C ALA A 197 6.25 -13.72 -21.95
N GLY A 198 4.99 -13.34 -22.20
CA GLY A 198 3.87 -14.24 -22.48
C GLY A 198 3.27 -14.88 -21.23
N LEU A 199 3.53 -14.33 -20.04
CA LEU A 199 2.96 -14.82 -18.79
C LEU A 199 1.58 -14.21 -18.53
N TYR A 200 0.70 -15.00 -17.91
CA TYR A 200 -0.61 -14.51 -17.44
C TYR A 200 -0.45 -13.74 -16.12
N THR A 201 -1.06 -12.56 -16.04
CA THR A 201 -0.95 -11.63 -14.91
C THR A 201 -2.33 -11.27 -14.35
N ALA A 202 -2.41 -11.06 -13.03
CA ALA A 202 -3.62 -10.58 -12.37
C ALA A 202 -3.29 -9.54 -11.30
N PHE A 203 -4.20 -8.62 -10.99
CA PHE A 203 -3.97 -7.68 -9.90
C PHE A 203 -5.28 -7.12 -9.37
N SER A 204 -5.38 -7.02 -8.04
CA SER A 204 -6.53 -6.41 -7.38
C SER A 204 -6.15 -5.22 -6.49
N GLU A 205 -6.87 -4.11 -6.63
CA GLU A 205 -6.65 -2.89 -5.84
C GLU A 205 -7.98 -2.16 -5.52
N LYS A 206 -7.92 -0.95 -4.96
CA LYS A 206 -9.00 -0.30 -4.23
C LYS A 206 -9.81 0.74 -5.00
N HIS A 207 -9.33 1.09 -6.20
CA HIS A 207 -9.99 2.00 -7.13
C HIS A 207 -9.75 1.53 -8.56
N PRO A 208 -10.71 1.70 -9.50
CA PRO A 208 -10.45 1.57 -10.93
C PRO A 208 -9.23 2.38 -11.40
N ALA A 209 -8.91 3.47 -10.70
CA ALA A 209 -7.71 4.29 -10.92
C ALA A 209 -6.37 3.51 -10.83
N TYR A 210 -6.32 2.35 -10.17
CA TYR A 210 -5.15 1.47 -10.17
C TYR A 210 -4.90 0.77 -11.51
N GLN A 211 -5.69 1.08 -12.53
CA GLN A 211 -5.31 0.91 -13.94
C GLN A 211 -3.89 1.46 -14.20
N LEU A 212 -3.40 2.40 -13.38
CA LEU A 212 -2.00 2.80 -13.25
C LEU A 212 -0.99 1.63 -13.33
N ALA A 213 -1.31 0.48 -12.72
CA ALA A 213 -0.44 -0.69 -12.63
C ALA A 213 -0.18 -1.39 -13.99
N ASP A 214 -1.02 -1.14 -15.01
CA ASP A 214 -0.78 -1.60 -16.37
C ASP A 214 0.54 -1.04 -16.95
N GLY A 215 1.01 0.10 -16.46
CA GLY A 215 2.26 0.68 -16.93
C GLY A 215 2.18 1.12 -18.39
N THR A 216 3.09 0.62 -19.23
CA THR A 216 3.21 1.06 -20.63
C THR A 216 2.25 0.37 -21.59
N ASP A 217 1.81 -0.85 -21.27
CA ASP A 217 0.84 -1.63 -22.02
C ASP A 217 -0.50 -1.65 -21.25
N PRO A 218 -1.58 -1.02 -21.76
CA PRO A 218 -2.88 -0.99 -21.09
C PRO A 218 -3.58 -2.37 -20.98
N ASN A 219 -2.93 -3.45 -21.41
CA ASN A 219 -3.39 -4.83 -21.22
C ASN A 219 -2.34 -5.69 -20.52
N ALA A 220 -1.34 -5.08 -19.87
CA ALA A 220 -0.29 -5.79 -19.14
C ALA A 220 -0.85 -6.65 -18.01
N ILE A 221 -2.02 -6.29 -17.47
CA ILE A 221 -2.76 -7.10 -16.50
C ILE A 221 -3.91 -7.81 -17.22
N ASN A 222 -3.84 -9.14 -17.33
CA ASN A 222 -4.86 -9.92 -18.02
C ASN A 222 -6.16 -10.06 -17.21
N ASP A 223 -6.04 -10.01 -15.89
CA ASP A 223 -7.15 -10.09 -14.94
C ASP A 223 -7.04 -8.95 -13.90
N PHE A 224 -7.62 -7.79 -14.22
CA PHE A 224 -7.60 -6.61 -13.37
C PHE A 224 -8.92 -6.45 -12.62
N TYR A 225 -8.88 -6.44 -11.29
CA TYR A 225 -10.06 -6.29 -10.44
C TYR A 225 -9.89 -5.19 -9.39
N ALA A 226 -10.51 -4.06 -9.60
CA ALA A 226 -10.45 -2.94 -8.68
C ALA A 226 -11.85 -2.45 -8.28
N PRO A 227 -12.50 -3.10 -7.29
CA PRO A 227 -13.74 -2.59 -6.71
C PRO A 227 -13.49 -1.27 -5.98
N GLU A 228 -14.47 -0.37 -5.96
CA GLU A 228 -14.37 0.98 -5.41
C GLU A 228 -14.53 0.97 -3.87
N VAL A 229 -13.44 1.27 -3.15
CA VAL A 229 -13.40 1.22 -1.68
C VAL A 229 -14.14 2.39 -1.02
N ASN A 230 -14.23 3.55 -1.65
CA ASN A 230 -14.99 4.71 -1.17
C ASN A 230 -16.48 4.64 -1.55
N SER A 231 -16.95 3.48 -2.02
CA SER A 231 -18.36 3.23 -2.30
C SER A 231 -19.25 3.24 -1.07
N SER A 232 -20.56 3.38 -1.31
CA SER A 232 -21.56 3.33 -0.24
C SER A 232 -22.09 1.91 -0.13
N GLY A 233 -21.89 1.29 1.02
CA GLY A 233 -22.34 -0.08 1.26
C GLY A 233 -22.88 -0.32 2.66
N ALA A 234 -23.50 -1.49 2.82
CA ALA A 234 -24.12 -1.92 4.07
C ALA A 234 -23.85 -3.42 4.31
N LEU A 235 -24.02 -3.84 5.56
CA LEU A 235 -23.98 -5.26 5.93
C LEU A 235 -25.38 -5.86 5.84
N LEU A 236 -25.62 -6.73 4.87
CA LEU A 236 -26.85 -7.53 4.74
C LEU A 236 -26.75 -8.78 5.60
N ASP A 237 -27.58 -8.87 6.65
CA ASP A 237 -27.73 -10.07 7.47
C ASP A 237 -28.46 -11.16 6.68
N LEU A 238 -27.78 -12.26 6.39
CA LEU A 238 -28.33 -13.36 5.61
C LEU A 238 -29.44 -14.13 6.32
N THR A 239 -29.54 -14.02 7.66
CA THR A 239 -30.61 -14.66 8.44
C THR A 239 -31.90 -13.86 8.42
N THR A 240 -31.81 -12.53 8.54
CA THR A 240 -33.00 -11.66 8.55
C THR A 240 -33.37 -11.11 7.18
N GLY A 241 -32.43 -11.14 6.21
CA GLY A 241 -32.58 -10.53 4.89
C GLY A 241 -32.66 -9.01 4.94
N LYS A 242 -32.10 -8.39 6.00
CA LYS A 242 -32.12 -6.94 6.22
C LYS A 242 -30.72 -6.41 6.40
N THR A 243 -30.48 -5.20 5.93
CA THR A 243 -29.25 -4.47 6.20
C THR A 243 -29.22 -3.97 7.64
N VAL A 244 -28.01 -3.80 8.17
CA VAL A 244 -27.75 -3.19 9.47
C VAL A 244 -26.74 -2.06 9.33
N ASN A 245 -26.87 -1.03 10.16
CA ASN A 245 -25.88 0.03 10.26
C ASN A 245 -24.61 -0.52 10.92
N ALA A 246 -23.49 -0.53 10.18
CA ALA A 246 -22.26 -1.16 10.63
C ALA A 246 -21.63 -0.42 11.82
N ASP A 247 -21.71 0.91 11.85
CA ASP A 247 -21.20 1.71 12.97
C ASP A 247 -21.97 1.47 14.27
N THR A 248 -23.29 1.33 14.19
CA THR A 248 -24.14 0.98 15.34
C THR A 248 -23.83 -0.42 15.84
N LEU A 249 -23.67 -1.40 14.93
CA LEU A 249 -23.30 -2.76 15.28
C LEU A 249 -21.95 -2.79 16.01
N LEU A 250 -20.93 -2.16 15.43
CA LEU A 250 -19.59 -2.08 16.01
C LEU A 250 -19.60 -1.43 17.39
N LYS A 251 -20.23 -0.25 17.54
CA LYS A 251 -20.29 0.47 18.82
C LYS A 251 -21.04 -0.30 19.90
N THR A 252 -22.11 -1.00 19.54
CA THR A 252 -22.93 -1.76 20.50
C THR A 252 -22.13 -2.92 21.09
N ASP A 253 -21.45 -3.70 20.24
CA ASP A 253 -20.70 -4.85 20.70
C ASP A 253 -19.39 -4.45 21.40
N LEU A 254 -18.73 -3.38 20.95
CA LEU A 254 -17.57 -2.81 21.65
C LEU A 254 -17.93 -2.38 23.08
N ALA A 255 -19.13 -1.83 23.29
CA ALA A 255 -19.62 -1.48 24.63
C ALA A 255 -19.85 -2.72 25.53
N LEU A 256 -20.00 -3.90 24.93
CA LEU A 256 -20.08 -5.20 25.62
C LEU A 256 -18.72 -5.89 25.76
N GLY A 257 -17.65 -5.33 25.19
CA GLY A 257 -16.30 -5.87 25.24
C GLY A 257 -15.97 -6.90 24.15
N PHE A 258 -16.70 -6.89 23.02
CA PHE A 258 -16.47 -7.79 21.89
C PHE A 258 -16.44 -7.02 20.56
N VAL A 259 -15.90 -7.62 19.49
CA VAL A 259 -16.10 -7.13 18.11
C VAL A 259 -17.16 -7.99 17.44
N PRO A 260 -18.07 -7.41 16.63
CA PRO A 260 -19.09 -8.17 15.94
C PRO A 260 -18.53 -9.26 15.03
N ASP A 261 -19.10 -10.46 15.11
CA ASP A 261 -18.86 -11.50 14.11
C ASP A 261 -19.67 -11.18 12.85
N VAL A 262 -18.97 -10.73 11.81
CA VAL A 262 -19.58 -10.40 10.52
C VAL A 262 -19.62 -11.57 9.54
N SER A 263 -19.28 -12.81 9.94
CA SER A 263 -19.22 -13.97 9.04
C SER A 263 -20.54 -14.26 8.32
N ASN A 264 -21.69 -13.99 8.96
CA ASN A 264 -23.03 -14.19 8.40
C ASN A 264 -23.58 -12.98 7.61
N TYR A 265 -22.76 -11.95 7.41
CA TYR A 265 -23.14 -10.75 6.67
C TYR A 265 -22.50 -10.73 5.28
N LEU A 266 -23.27 -10.23 4.32
CA LEU A 266 -22.80 -9.93 2.96
C LEU A 266 -22.67 -8.42 2.79
N LEU A 267 -21.58 -7.98 2.15
CA LEU A 267 -21.47 -6.59 1.70
C LEU A 267 -22.37 -6.37 0.50
N VAL A 268 -23.24 -5.36 0.61
CA VAL A 268 -24.12 -4.91 -0.47
C VAL A 268 -23.93 -3.42 -0.72
N ASP A 269 -24.22 -2.98 -1.93
CA ASP A 269 -24.36 -1.58 -2.31
C ASP A 269 -25.78 -1.29 -2.78
N ALA A 270 -26.06 -0.05 -3.18
CA ALA A 270 -27.38 0.36 -3.62
C ALA A 270 -27.98 -0.45 -4.80
N SER A 271 -27.17 -1.19 -5.56
CA SER A 271 -27.62 -1.99 -6.71
C SER A 271 -28.15 -3.38 -6.33
N ASN A 272 -27.68 -3.94 -5.22
CA ASN A 272 -28.06 -5.29 -4.74
C ASN A 272 -28.62 -5.30 -3.31
N ASP A 273 -28.71 -4.15 -2.66
CA ASP A 273 -29.44 -3.92 -1.41
C ASP A 273 -30.98 -4.03 -1.61
N PRO A 274 -31.70 -4.82 -0.78
CA PRO A 274 -33.17 -4.89 -0.78
C PRO A 274 -33.91 -3.54 -0.68
N GLN A 275 -33.33 -2.53 -0.02
CA GLN A 275 -33.89 -1.18 0.11
C GLN A 275 -33.30 -0.17 -0.88
N GLY A 276 -32.34 -0.60 -1.70
CA GLY A 276 -31.67 0.18 -2.74
C GLY A 276 -31.01 1.45 -2.21
N ALA A 277 -30.83 2.45 -3.07
CA ALA A 277 -30.14 3.71 -2.77
C ALA A 277 -30.75 4.56 -1.62
N SER A 278 -31.94 4.21 -1.13
CA SER A 278 -32.59 4.90 -0.01
C SER A 278 -32.34 4.26 1.35
N ASP A 279 -31.60 3.15 1.41
CA ASP A 279 -31.30 2.48 2.66
C ASP A 279 -30.47 3.39 3.59
N PRO A 280 -30.95 3.69 4.81
CA PRO A 280 -30.22 4.52 5.76
C PRO A 280 -28.96 3.85 6.33
N ASN A 281 -28.76 2.56 6.08
CA ASN A 281 -27.59 1.81 6.53
C ASN A 281 -26.40 1.90 5.56
N LEU A 282 -26.60 2.44 4.34
CA LEU A 282 -25.51 2.68 3.41
C LEU A 282 -24.59 3.78 3.97
N GLU A 283 -23.32 3.45 4.14
CA GLU A 283 -22.26 4.38 4.52
C GLU A 283 -20.99 4.09 3.71
N THR A 284 -20.08 5.06 3.60
CA THR A 284 -18.80 4.88 2.91
C THR A 284 -18.00 3.76 3.58
N LEU A 285 -17.53 2.77 2.81
CA LEU A 285 -16.90 1.57 3.39
C LEU A 285 -15.68 1.92 4.26
N THR A 286 -14.87 2.89 3.84
CA THR A 286 -13.67 3.36 4.56
C THR A 286 -13.96 4.08 5.87
N ASN A 287 -15.22 4.40 6.18
CA ASN A 287 -15.60 4.96 7.48
C ASN A 287 -15.79 3.88 8.55
N ASN A 288 -15.85 2.60 8.17
CA ASN A 288 -16.16 1.51 9.08
C ASN A 288 -15.27 0.27 8.85
N PRO A 289 -14.53 -0.19 9.90
CA PRO A 289 -13.69 -1.39 9.80
C PRO A 289 -14.45 -2.65 9.35
N LEU A 290 -15.69 -2.86 9.80
CA LEU A 290 -16.47 -4.06 9.46
C LEU A 290 -16.86 -4.10 7.97
N LEU A 291 -17.20 -2.94 7.40
CA LEU A 291 -17.46 -2.83 5.96
C LEU A 291 -16.18 -3.05 5.17
N THR A 292 -15.07 -2.50 5.65
CA THR A 292 -13.76 -2.64 5.00
C THR A 292 -13.25 -4.09 5.04
N GLU A 293 -13.48 -4.83 6.12
CA GLU A 293 -13.21 -6.28 6.21
C GLU A 293 -13.97 -7.06 5.14
N LYS A 294 -15.26 -6.75 4.95
CA LYS A 294 -16.08 -7.38 3.90
C LYS A 294 -15.76 -6.93 2.49
N TYR A 295 -15.22 -5.73 2.35
CA TYR A 295 -14.68 -5.25 1.10
C TYR A 295 -13.40 -6.02 0.73
N ASP A 296 -12.49 -6.25 1.68
CA ASP A 296 -11.30 -7.07 1.47
C ASP A 296 -11.65 -8.53 1.12
N ASP A 297 -12.73 -9.09 1.67
CA ASP A 297 -13.26 -10.43 1.30
C ASP A 297 -13.52 -10.56 -0.22
N LEU A 298 -13.93 -9.48 -0.92
CA LEU A 298 -14.13 -9.50 -2.37
C LEU A 298 -12.82 -9.79 -3.11
N LYS A 299 -11.74 -9.13 -2.68
CA LYS A 299 -10.41 -9.26 -3.30
C LYS A 299 -9.72 -10.56 -2.88
N VAL A 300 -9.95 -11.03 -1.65
CA VAL A 300 -9.53 -12.37 -1.23
C VAL A 300 -10.20 -13.42 -2.11
N GLN A 301 -11.51 -13.31 -2.36
CA GLN A 301 -12.21 -14.24 -3.25
C GLN A 301 -11.68 -14.20 -4.69
N ALA A 302 -11.28 -13.02 -5.19
CA ALA A 302 -10.59 -12.89 -6.47
C ALA A 302 -9.28 -13.70 -6.51
N ILE A 303 -8.40 -13.56 -5.51
CA ILE A 303 -7.17 -14.35 -5.41
C ILE A 303 -7.47 -15.86 -5.35
N LEU A 304 -8.50 -16.27 -4.61
CA LEU A 304 -8.90 -17.69 -4.55
C LEU A 304 -9.38 -18.23 -5.91
N ASN A 305 -10.09 -17.41 -6.69
CA ASN A 305 -10.52 -17.77 -8.05
C ASN A 305 -9.30 -17.90 -8.98
N GLU A 306 -8.37 -16.95 -8.93
CA GLU A 306 -7.14 -16.94 -9.74
C GLU A 306 -6.27 -18.17 -9.45
N ILE A 307 -6.11 -18.56 -8.17
CA ILE A 307 -5.42 -19.79 -7.74
C ILE A 307 -6.05 -21.04 -8.38
N HIS A 308 -7.35 -21.03 -8.64
CA HIS A 308 -8.07 -22.10 -9.32
C HIS A 308 -8.14 -21.94 -10.85
N GLY A 309 -7.42 -20.96 -11.41
CA GLY A 309 -7.41 -20.68 -12.85
C GLY A 309 -8.73 -20.12 -13.37
N GLN A 310 -9.52 -19.48 -12.50
CA GLN A 310 -10.77 -18.82 -12.83
C GLN A 310 -10.57 -17.30 -12.87
N ALA A 311 -11.49 -16.60 -13.55
CA ALA A 311 -11.49 -15.14 -13.55
C ALA A 311 -11.70 -14.63 -12.12
N SER A 312 -10.96 -13.59 -11.72
CA SER A 312 -11.04 -12.96 -10.41
C SER A 312 -12.47 -12.57 -10.05
N HIS A 313 -13.18 -11.99 -11.03
CA HIS A 313 -14.57 -11.54 -10.95
C HIS A 313 -15.26 -11.68 -12.31
N ALA A 314 -16.57 -11.42 -12.34
CA ALA A 314 -17.32 -11.41 -13.58
C ALA A 314 -17.04 -10.11 -14.38
N SER A 315 -16.10 -10.18 -15.33
CA SER A 315 -15.88 -9.12 -16.32
C SER A 315 -15.70 -9.68 -17.74
N PRO A 316 -16.29 -9.03 -18.76
CA PRO A 316 -16.10 -9.42 -20.16
C PRO A 316 -14.68 -9.14 -20.69
N SER A 317 -13.85 -8.37 -19.97
CA SER A 317 -12.45 -8.12 -20.35
C SER A 317 -11.55 -9.33 -20.13
N ILE A 318 -11.95 -10.26 -19.25
CA ILE A 318 -11.19 -11.46 -18.90
C ILE A 318 -11.63 -12.62 -19.81
N THR A 319 -10.83 -12.94 -20.84
CA THR A 319 -11.28 -13.80 -21.95
C THR A 319 -10.63 -15.18 -22.04
N ASN A 320 -9.74 -15.54 -21.12
CA ASN A 320 -9.14 -16.87 -21.00
C ASN A 320 -8.39 -16.98 -19.66
N PRO A 321 -9.11 -17.06 -18.52
CA PRO A 321 -8.46 -17.06 -17.21
C PRO A 321 -7.53 -18.26 -17.03
N GLN A 322 -6.43 -18.03 -16.33
CA GLN A 322 -5.41 -19.02 -16.00
C GLN A 322 -4.89 -18.75 -14.59
N VAL A 323 -4.17 -19.72 -14.01
CA VAL A 323 -3.39 -19.45 -12.79
C VAL A 323 -2.29 -18.44 -13.14
N PRO A 324 -2.30 -17.21 -12.60
CA PRO A 324 -1.34 -16.18 -13.00
C PRO A 324 0.07 -16.50 -12.54
N ALA A 325 1.07 -16.20 -13.37
CA ALA A 325 2.47 -16.28 -12.96
C ALA A 325 2.86 -15.12 -12.04
N LEU A 326 2.20 -13.97 -12.17
CA LEU A 326 2.39 -12.81 -11.30
C LEU A 326 1.03 -12.23 -10.93
N PHE A 327 0.73 -12.22 -9.63
CA PHE A 327 -0.53 -11.71 -9.13
C PHE A 327 -0.43 -11.13 -7.73
N GLY A 328 -1.47 -10.40 -7.31
CA GLY A 328 -1.45 -9.76 -6.02
C GLY A 328 -2.69 -8.97 -5.71
N MET A 329 -2.81 -8.59 -4.45
CA MET A 329 -3.88 -7.72 -3.96
C MET A 329 -3.40 -6.82 -2.83
N ASN A 330 -4.18 -5.77 -2.54
CA ASN A 330 -4.05 -5.03 -1.29
C ASN A 330 -5.17 -5.34 -0.29
N PHE A 331 -4.89 -5.22 1.01
CA PHE A 331 -5.85 -5.18 2.11
C PHE A 331 -6.01 -3.74 2.62
N GLN A 332 -7.18 -3.38 3.13
CA GLN A 332 -7.54 -2.05 3.62
C GLN A 332 -7.94 -2.03 5.10
N ALA A 333 -8.42 -3.16 5.64
CA ALA A 333 -9.05 -3.21 6.95
C ALA A 333 -8.16 -2.70 8.09
N VAL A 334 -6.85 -3.00 8.06
CA VAL A 334 -5.88 -2.55 9.07
C VAL A 334 -5.75 -1.03 9.06
N SER A 335 -5.45 -0.41 7.91
CA SER A 335 -5.40 1.05 7.76
C SER A 335 -6.68 1.74 8.24
N VAL A 336 -7.86 1.24 7.88
CA VAL A 336 -9.14 1.83 8.32
C VAL A 336 -9.31 1.69 9.85
N ALA A 337 -8.96 0.53 10.41
CA ALA A 337 -9.01 0.30 11.85
C ALA A 337 -8.04 1.16 12.64
N GLU A 338 -6.89 1.53 12.08
CA GLU A 338 -5.94 2.47 12.67
C GLU A 338 -6.52 3.90 12.71
N LYS A 339 -7.12 4.36 11.60
CA LYS A 339 -7.71 5.72 11.51
C LYS A 339 -8.97 5.89 12.35
N TYR A 340 -9.72 4.82 12.61
CA TYR A 340 -11.02 4.83 13.30
C TYR A 340 -10.94 5.37 14.73
N PHE A 341 -11.99 6.01 15.24
CA PHE A 341 -11.93 6.72 16.53
C PHE A 341 -11.58 5.83 17.74
N ALA A 342 -12.06 4.58 17.73
CA ALA A 342 -11.77 3.54 18.73
C ALA A 342 -10.65 2.59 18.27
N GLY A 343 -9.92 3.00 17.24
CA GLY A 343 -8.86 2.28 16.56
C GLY A 343 -7.47 2.43 17.16
N GLY A 344 -6.47 1.96 16.40
CA GLY A 344 -5.06 2.21 16.63
C GLY A 344 -4.47 1.65 17.92
N ILE A 345 -3.25 2.06 18.24
CA ILE A 345 -2.56 1.68 19.47
C ILE A 345 -2.62 2.83 20.47
N THR A 346 -2.94 2.52 21.73
CA THR A 346 -3.01 3.50 22.81
C THR A 346 -1.81 3.37 23.74
N GLN A 347 -1.24 4.50 24.15
CA GLN A 347 -0.24 4.54 25.21
C GLN A 347 -0.92 4.68 26.57
N LEU A 348 -0.54 3.83 27.52
CA LEU A 348 -1.02 3.85 28.90
C LEU A 348 -0.14 4.76 29.78
N ASN A 349 -0.66 5.14 30.96
CA ASN A 349 0.01 6.05 31.90
C ASN A 349 1.37 5.53 32.41
N ASP A 350 1.59 4.22 32.40
CA ASP A 350 2.85 3.59 32.80
C ASP A 350 3.87 3.50 31.64
N GLY A 351 3.52 4.01 30.46
CA GLY A 351 4.34 4.02 29.26
C GLY A 351 4.20 2.76 28.40
N SER A 352 3.44 1.75 28.83
CA SER A 352 3.12 0.59 28.00
C SER A 352 2.14 0.95 26.87
N THR A 353 2.08 0.13 25.84
CA THR A 353 1.14 0.27 24.71
C THR A 353 0.15 -0.88 24.68
N PHE A 354 -1.06 -0.60 24.23
CA PHE A 354 -2.11 -1.60 24.08
C PHE A 354 -2.87 -1.36 22.76
N PRO A 355 -2.95 -2.36 21.85
CA PRO A 355 -3.75 -2.24 20.64
C PRO A 355 -5.24 -2.18 21.00
N SER A 356 -6.03 -1.38 20.27
CA SER A 356 -7.46 -1.36 20.49
C SER A 356 -8.10 -2.66 20.01
N GLN A 357 -9.24 -3.03 20.62
CA GLN A 357 -9.99 -4.23 20.20
C GLN A 357 -10.40 -4.18 18.72
N VAL A 358 -10.61 -2.97 18.16
CA VAL A 358 -10.88 -2.75 16.74
C VAL A 358 -9.67 -3.12 15.87
N LEU A 359 -8.47 -2.66 16.26
CA LEU A 359 -7.24 -2.98 15.54
C LEU A 359 -6.89 -4.47 15.66
N GLU A 360 -7.03 -5.05 16.84
CA GLU A 360 -6.83 -6.49 17.06
C GLU A 360 -7.71 -7.34 16.13
N ASN A 361 -8.98 -6.96 15.98
CA ASN A 361 -9.90 -7.66 15.08
C ASN A 361 -9.52 -7.51 13.61
N ALA A 362 -9.23 -6.28 13.16
CA ALA A 362 -8.84 -6.05 11.76
C ALA A 362 -7.55 -6.80 11.39
N ILE A 363 -6.59 -6.87 12.31
CA ILE A 363 -5.37 -7.67 12.15
C ILE A 363 -5.70 -9.17 12.11
N ALA A 364 -6.51 -9.67 13.05
CA ALA A 364 -6.92 -11.08 13.07
C ALA A 364 -7.68 -11.49 11.81
N TYR A 365 -8.55 -10.60 11.31
CA TYR A 365 -9.34 -10.80 10.10
C TYR A 365 -8.44 -10.88 8.86
N THR A 366 -7.52 -9.93 8.74
CA THR A 366 -6.52 -9.90 7.67
C THR A 366 -5.62 -11.13 7.72
N ASP A 367 -5.11 -11.49 8.90
CA ASP A 367 -4.29 -12.70 9.11
C ASP A 367 -5.03 -13.98 8.70
N ALA A 368 -6.31 -14.11 9.07
CA ALA A 368 -7.14 -15.23 8.67
C ALA A 368 -7.31 -15.29 7.14
N SER A 369 -7.47 -14.15 6.47
CA SER A 369 -7.53 -14.06 5.00
C SER A 369 -6.22 -14.45 4.33
N VAL A 370 -5.07 -14.04 4.88
CA VAL A 370 -3.74 -14.53 4.45
C VAL A 370 -3.67 -16.06 4.59
N GLY A 371 -4.18 -16.61 5.71
CA GLY A 371 -4.29 -18.05 5.94
C GLY A 371 -5.16 -18.78 4.91
N LYS A 372 -6.31 -18.20 4.50
CA LYS A 372 -7.17 -18.74 3.44
C LYS A 372 -6.42 -18.83 2.11
N ILE A 373 -5.70 -17.78 1.74
CA ILE A 373 -4.92 -17.72 0.48
C ILE A 373 -3.80 -18.77 0.49
N ILE A 374 -3.02 -18.87 1.58
CA ILE A 374 -1.96 -19.88 1.73
C ILE A 374 -2.54 -21.30 1.66
N THR A 375 -3.68 -21.53 2.30
CA THR A 375 -4.37 -22.83 2.27
C THR A 375 -4.79 -23.19 0.84
N ALA A 376 -5.36 -22.25 0.09
CA ALA A 376 -5.75 -22.47 -1.30
C ALA A 376 -4.56 -22.79 -2.20
N LEU A 377 -3.41 -22.13 -2.01
CA LEU A 377 -2.16 -22.48 -2.71
C LEU A 377 -1.72 -23.93 -2.43
N HIS A 378 -1.86 -24.40 -1.19
CA HIS A 378 -1.57 -25.79 -0.84
C HIS A 378 -2.56 -26.77 -1.48
N GLU A 379 -3.86 -26.48 -1.42
CA GLU A 379 -4.93 -27.32 -1.97
C GLU A 379 -4.86 -27.43 -3.50
N ALA A 380 -4.49 -26.35 -4.18
CA ALA A 380 -4.26 -26.31 -5.62
C ALA A 380 -2.91 -26.92 -6.05
N GLY A 381 -2.05 -27.31 -5.10
CA GLY A 381 -0.72 -27.85 -5.38
C GLY A 381 0.28 -26.81 -5.93
N LEU A 382 0.02 -25.53 -5.72
CA LEU A 382 0.82 -24.42 -6.24
C LEU A 382 1.89 -23.95 -5.25
N TRP A 383 1.72 -24.21 -3.94
CA TRP A 383 2.61 -23.71 -2.89
C TRP A 383 4.11 -23.93 -3.16
N SER A 384 4.51 -25.12 -3.61
CA SER A 384 5.92 -25.44 -3.90
C SER A 384 6.52 -24.69 -5.10
N ALA A 385 5.69 -24.03 -5.88
CA ALA A 385 6.09 -23.25 -7.05
C ALA A 385 5.78 -21.75 -6.89
N THR A 386 5.33 -21.32 -5.71
CA THR A 386 4.99 -19.93 -5.41
C THR A 386 6.02 -19.29 -4.47
N GLU A 387 6.47 -18.09 -4.81
CA GLU A 387 7.12 -17.15 -3.90
C GLU A 387 6.10 -16.08 -3.50
N LEU A 388 5.94 -15.84 -2.20
CA LEU A 388 4.90 -14.96 -1.65
C LEU A 388 5.55 -13.78 -0.92
N TYR A 389 5.23 -12.56 -1.34
CA TYR A 389 5.64 -11.32 -0.70
C TYR A 389 4.49 -10.76 0.13
N LEU A 390 4.66 -10.66 1.45
CA LEU A 390 3.75 -9.93 2.32
C LEU A 390 4.42 -8.65 2.79
N LEU A 391 3.85 -7.50 2.44
CA LEU A 391 4.40 -6.17 2.74
C LEU A 391 3.30 -5.16 3.02
N ALA A 392 3.65 -3.89 3.24
CA ALA A 392 2.71 -2.77 3.17
C ALA A 392 3.23 -1.69 2.22
N LYS A 393 2.33 -1.09 1.44
CA LYS A 393 2.70 0.07 0.59
C LYS A 393 2.97 1.33 1.41
N HIS A 394 2.39 1.43 2.60
CA HIS A 394 2.67 2.43 3.64
C HIS A 394 2.28 1.91 5.04
N GLY A 395 2.89 2.48 6.07
CA GLY A 395 2.35 2.50 7.44
C GLY A 395 1.40 3.68 7.63
N GLN A 396 1.23 4.15 8.86
CA GLN A 396 0.47 5.36 9.23
C GLN A 396 1.07 6.06 10.44
N ALA A 397 0.92 7.37 10.51
CA ALA A 397 1.45 8.18 11.58
C ALA A 397 0.35 8.94 12.36
N PRO A 398 0.51 9.08 13.70
CA PRO A 398 1.44 8.32 14.53
C PRO A 398 0.95 6.88 14.73
N ARG A 399 1.86 5.91 14.85
CA ARG A 399 1.48 4.53 15.19
C ARG A 399 0.90 4.40 16.60
N VAL A 400 1.34 5.25 17.53
CA VAL A 400 0.96 5.18 18.95
C VAL A 400 0.32 6.50 19.39
N GLY A 401 -0.91 6.43 19.90
CA GLY A 401 -1.71 7.57 20.33
C GLY A 401 -2.44 8.25 19.16
N PRO A 402 -3.32 9.21 19.44
CA PRO A 402 -4.01 9.97 18.39
C PRO A 402 -3.13 11.10 17.83
N ALA A 403 -3.24 11.37 16.53
CA ALA A 403 -2.63 12.49 15.86
C ALA A 403 -3.16 13.84 16.35
N GLY A 404 -2.30 14.86 16.28
CA GLY A 404 -2.70 16.26 16.32
C GLY A 404 -3.16 16.73 14.95
N LEU A 405 -4.43 17.13 14.85
CA LEU A 405 -5.08 17.50 13.59
C LEU A 405 -4.92 18.99 13.28
N MET A 406 -4.51 19.31 12.06
CA MET A 406 -4.27 20.68 11.61
C MET A 406 -5.05 20.99 10.35
N ALA A 407 -5.50 22.23 10.18
CA ALA A 407 -6.20 22.60 8.96
C ALA A 407 -5.22 22.64 7.79
N ASP A 408 -5.48 21.85 6.75
CA ASP A 408 -4.69 21.82 5.52
C ASP A 408 -4.60 23.22 4.86
N SER A 409 -5.58 24.11 5.03
CA SER A 409 -5.51 25.48 4.51
C SER A 409 -4.37 26.33 5.10
N THR A 410 -3.76 25.92 6.22
CA THR A 410 -2.78 26.72 6.99
C THR A 410 -1.62 27.23 6.15
N LEU A 411 -0.91 26.34 5.43
CA LEU A 411 0.26 26.73 4.63
C LEU A 411 -0.12 27.41 3.31
N PRO A 412 -1.12 26.92 2.54
CA PRO A 412 -1.63 27.64 1.36
C PRO A 412 -2.10 29.07 1.66
N ASP A 413 -2.85 29.30 2.74
CA ASP A 413 -3.33 30.62 3.13
C ASP A 413 -2.19 31.56 3.50
N LEU A 414 -1.19 31.06 4.22
CA LEU A 414 0.02 31.81 4.56
C LEU A 414 0.74 32.28 3.29
N LEU A 415 1.00 31.36 2.37
CA LEU A 415 1.68 31.63 1.11
C LEU A 415 0.91 32.63 0.25
N GLY A 416 -0.42 32.47 0.14
CA GLY A 416 -1.31 33.39 -0.54
C GLY A 416 -1.25 34.82 0.02
N LYS A 417 -1.32 34.97 1.36
CA LYS A 417 -1.22 36.27 2.04
C LYS A 417 0.14 36.96 1.85
N THR A 418 1.21 36.19 1.64
CA THR A 418 2.56 36.72 1.40
C THR A 418 2.92 36.93 -0.07
N GLY A 419 1.96 36.76 -0.99
CA GLY A 419 2.14 37.03 -2.42
C GLY A 419 2.79 35.90 -3.21
N THR A 420 2.83 34.68 -2.68
CA THR A 420 3.33 33.48 -3.37
C THR A 420 2.25 32.39 -3.40
N PRO A 421 1.08 32.64 -4.02
CA PRO A 421 -0.07 31.74 -3.95
C PRO A 421 0.22 30.36 -4.53
N THR A 422 -0.38 29.34 -3.93
CA THR A 422 -0.34 27.96 -4.43
C THR A 422 -1.27 27.80 -5.64
N ALA A 423 -0.83 27.02 -6.62
CA ALA A 423 -1.68 26.49 -7.67
C ALA A 423 -2.46 25.27 -7.17
N PHE A 424 -1.79 24.44 -6.37
CA PHE A 424 -2.32 23.24 -5.75
C PHE A 424 -1.48 22.88 -4.52
N ALA A 425 -2.10 22.22 -3.55
CA ALA A 425 -1.40 21.59 -2.45
C ALA A 425 -2.19 20.36 -1.99
N VAL A 426 -1.51 19.22 -1.89
CA VAL A 426 -2.06 17.99 -1.30
C VAL A 426 -1.37 17.77 0.04
N GLN A 427 -2.17 17.44 1.07
CA GLN A 427 -1.73 17.50 2.46
C GLN A 427 -2.38 16.41 3.31
N ASP A 428 -1.52 15.59 3.93
CA ASP A 428 -1.86 14.57 4.93
C ASP A 428 -0.76 14.59 6.02
N ASP A 429 0.11 13.58 6.15
CA ASP A 429 1.30 13.63 7.03
C ASP A 429 2.52 14.33 6.36
N VAL A 430 2.26 15.08 5.29
CA VAL A 430 3.21 15.95 4.60
C VAL A 430 2.43 17.04 3.88
N SER A 431 3.10 18.11 3.44
CA SER A 431 2.51 19.08 2.51
C SER A 431 3.32 19.14 1.22
N LEU A 432 2.71 18.73 0.10
CA LEU A 432 3.28 18.84 -1.24
C LEU A 432 2.69 20.07 -1.93
N ILE A 433 3.53 21.09 -2.16
CA ILE A 433 3.08 22.41 -2.60
C ILE A 433 3.54 22.70 -4.03
N TYR A 434 2.59 23.11 -4.86
CA TYR A 434 2.80 23.59 -6.23
C TYR A 434 2.43 25.07 -6.28
N LEU A 435 3.36 25.91 -6.73
CA LEU A 435 3.17 27.36 -6.78
C LEU A 435 2.54 27.79 -8.11
N LYS A 436 1.72 28.85 -8.10
CA LYS A 436 1.24 29.47 -9.36
C LYS A 436 2.39 30.00 -10.22
N ASN A 437 3.51 30.36 -9.60
CA ASN A 437 4.71 30.82 -10.28
C ASN A 437 5.95 30.24 -9.62
N GLN A 438 6.60 29.28 -10.28
CA GLN A 438 7.82 28.61 -9.78
C GLN A 438 8.98 29.59 -9.57
N GLY A 439 8.99 30.74 -10.26
CA GLY A 439 9.95 31.82 -10.05
C GLY A 439 9.88 32.45 -8.64
N GLN A 440 8.82 32.18 -7.89
CA GLN A 440 8.63 32.66 -6.51
C GLN A 440 9.06 31.65 -5.45
N THR A 441 9.61 30.48 -5.82
CA THR A 441 9.98 29.41 -4.88
C THR A 441 10.87 29.91 -3.74
N ALA A 442 11.90 30.72 -4.04
CA ALA A 442 12.79 31.25 -3.01
C ALA A 442 12.05 32.14 -1.99
N GLN A 443 11.09 32.95 -2.44
CA GLN A 443 10.26 33.79 -1.57
C GLN A 443 9.31 32.94 -0.72
N ALA A 444 8.65 31.95 -1.32
CA ALA A 444 7.75 31.03 -0.63
C ALA A 444 8.49 30.25 0.47
N VAL A 445 9.68 29.72 0.17
CA VAL A 445 10.55 29.04 1.14
C VAL A 445 10.96 29.98 2.27
N ALA A 446 11.34 31.22 1.97
CA ALA A 446 11.66 32.21 3.01
C ALA A 446 10.46 32.51 3.93
N THR A 447 9.25 32.60 3.36
CA THR A 447 7.99 32.72 4.14
C THR A 447 7.81 31.52 5.07
N LEU A 448 7.91 30.30 4.54
CA LEU A 448 7.72 29.07 5.32
C LEU A 448 8.78 28.92 6.41
N GLN A 449 10.05 29.21 6.12
CA GLN A 449 11.12 29.17 7.12
C GLN A 449 10.92 30.19 8.23
N LYS A 450 10.48 31.41 7.89
CA LYS A 450 10.11 32.42 8.89
C LYS A 450 8.93 31.96 9.74
N PHE A 451 7.91 31.38 9.12
CA PHE A 451 6.75 30.84 9.82
C PHE A 451 7.14 29.68 10.75
N LYS A 452 7.96 28.73 10.28
CA LYS A 452 8.51 27.66 11.14
C LYS A 452 9.24 28.25 12.36
N ALA A 453 10.08 29.28 12.16
CA ALA A 453 10.89 29.85 13.24
C ALA A 453 10.10 30.71 14.25
N GLN A 454 9.03 31.37 13.82
CA GLN A 454 8.38 32.46 14.60
C GLN A 454 6.86 32.32 14.75
N GLY A 455 6.23 31.48 13.93
CA GLY A 455 4.79 31.30 13.88
C GLY A 455 4.29 30.22 14.83
N SER A 456 2.97 30.06 14.82
CA SER A 456 2.26 29.03 15.58
C SER A 456 1.20 28.37 14.70
N ILE A 457 0.90 27.11 14.99
CA ILE A 457 -0.13 26.31 14.32
C ILE A 457 -1.17 25.91 15.35
N ASN A 458 -2.44 26.02 14.99
CA ASN A 458 -3.54 25.46 15.76
C ASN A 458 -3.63 23.97 15.49
N VAL A 459 -3.55 23.18 16.56
CA VAL A 459 -3.56 21.72 16.52
C VAL A 459 -4.71 21.22 17.39
N TYR A 460 -5.51 20.31 16.87
CA TYR A 460 -6.63 19.72 17.59
C TYR A 460 -6.30 18.28 17.97
N PHE A 461 -6.23 18.00 19.26
CA PHE A 461 -6.09 16.64 19.79
C PHE A 461 -7.46 16.16 20.26
N GLN A 462 -8.06 15.24 19.50
CA GLN A 462 -9.41 14.72 19.80
C GLN A 462 -10.43 15.85 20.06
N GLY A 463 -10.35 16.92 19.26
CA GLY A 463 -11.23 18.08 19.33
C GLY A 463 -10.84 19.16 20.34
N GLN A 464 -9.84 18.90 21.17
CA GLN A 464 -9.27 19.92 22.06
C GLN A 464 -8.22 20.75 21.31
N LEU A 465 -8.43 22.07 21.28
CA LEU A 465 -7.51 22.99 20.61
C LEU A 465 -6.28 23.28 21.49
N ASP A 466 -5.11 23.17 20.89
CA ASP A 466 -3.85 23.72 21.35
C ASP A 466 -3.23 24.61 20.27
N THR A 467 -2.36 25.54 20.67
CA THR A 467 -1.61 26.40 19.75
C THR A 467 -0.12 26.19 19.99
N LEU A 468 0.51 25.46 19.07
CA LEU A 468 1.92 25.07 19.19
C LEU A 468 2.82 25.98 18.36
N PRO A 469 4.08 26.23 18.78
CA PRO A 469 5.07 26.83 17.89
C PRO A 469 5.21 25.99 16.61
N ALA A 470 5.25 26.62 15.44
CA ALA A 470 5.32 25.91 14.17
C ALA A 470 6.60 25.03 14.06
N SER A 471 7.68 25.40 14.75
CA SER A 471 8.91 24.60 14.87
C SER A 471 8.78 23.29 15.64
N LYS A 472 7.67 23.08 16.38
CA LYS A 472 7.36 21.81 17.04
C LYS A 472 6.59 20.84 16.15
N VAL A 473 6.05 21.35 15.05
CA VAL A 473 5.20 20.62 14.12
C VAL A 473 5.93 20.36 12.80
N ILE A 474 6.52 21.41 12.20
CA ILE A 474 7.20 21.33 10.91
C ILE A 474 8.64 20.86 11.11
N ASP A 475 9.00 19.71 10.54
CA ASP A 475 10.34 19.15 10.60
C ASP A 475 11.27 19.76 9.52
N GLN A 476 10.94 19.63 8.23
CA GLN A 476 11.78 20.14 7.15
C GLN A 476 10.97 20.87 6.08
N ILE A 477 11.65 21.76 5.37
CA ILE A 477 11.13 22.43 4.18
C ILE A 477 12.13 22.15 3.06
N LEU A 478 11.78 21.23 2.18
CA LEU A 478 12.60 20.78 1.05
C LEU A 478 12.21 21.55 -0.20
N SER A 479 13.21 22.07 -0.92
CA SER A 479 13.01 22.76 -2.21
C SER A 479 14.32 22.81 -2.99
N GLY A 480 14.24 22.95 -4.32
CA GLY A 480 15.42 23.08 -5.17
C GLY A 480 16.44 21.96 -4.93
N THR A 481 17.68 22.33 -4.56
CA THR A 481 18.77 21.36 -4.37
C THR A 481 18.48 20.33 -3.28
N SER A 482 17.85 20.69 -2.16
CA SER A 482 17.61 19.72 -1.08
C SER A 482 16.56 18.67 -1.47
N LEU A 483 15.58 19.07 -2.28
CA LEU A 483 14.57 18.17 -2.84
C LEU A 483 15.19 17.20 -3.85
N ILE A 484 16.05 17.70 -4.74
CA ILE A 484 16.78 16.85 -5.72
C ILE A 484 17.72 15.87 -5.00
N GLN A 485 18.45 16.33 -3.97
CA GLN A 485 19.34 15.48 -3.19
C GLN A 485 18.61 14.41 -2.38
N ALA A 486 17.34 14.66 -2.03
CA ALA A 486 16.47 13.65 -1.41
C ALA A 486 15.91 12.63 -2.41
N GLY A 487 16.22 12.74 -3.71
CA GLY A 487 15.70 11.85 -4.75
C GLY A 487 14.23 12.08 -5.09
N LEU A 488 13.69 13.28 -4.81
CA LEU A 488 12.27 13.62 -4.99
C LEU A 488 12.01 14.38 -6.29
N GLY A 489 12.81 14.15 -7.33
CA GLY A 489 12.63 14.76 -8.66
C GLY A 489 13.16 16.19 -8.78
N ASN A 490 12.90 16.85 -9.92
CA ASN A 490 13.28 18.24 -10.15
C ASN A 490 12.11 19.06 -10.73
N PRO A 491 11.52 19.99 -9.97
CA PRO A 491 10.36 20.76 -10.42
C PRO A 491 10.66 21.70 -11.61
N ALA A 492 11.93 21.98 -11.92
CA ALA A 492 12.31 22.75 -13.10
C ALA A 492 12.34 21.91 -14.40
N LYS A 493 12.25 20.57 -14.28
CA LYS A 493 12.26 19.62 -15.40
C LYS A 493 10.95 18.86 -15.50
N ASP A 494 10.38 18.50 -14.36
CA ASP A 494 9.28 17.55 -14.26
C ASP A 494 8.00 18.26 -13.85
N SER A 495 6.96 18.10 -14.67
CA SER A 495 5.73 18.87 -14.53
C SER A 495 4.91 18.53 -13.29
N THR A 496 5.13 17.34 -12.71
CA THR A 496 4.42 16.81 -11.54
C THR A 496 5.24 16.83 -10.26
N THR A 497 6.49 17.28 -10.30
CA THR A 497 7.28 17.39 -9.06
C THR A 497 6.83 18.62 -8.26
N PRO A 498 6.55 18.50 -6.95
CA PRO A 498 6.23 19.65 -6.09
C PRO A 498 7.34 20.70 -6.09
N ASP A 499 6.99 21.98 -5.96
CA ASP A 499 7.99 23.04 -5.81
C ASP A 499 8.63 23.01 -4.42
N ILE A 500 7.81 22.69 -3.41
CA ILE A 500 8.18 22.67 -2.00
C ILE A 500 7.51 21.46 -1.34
N ILE A 501 8.26 20.74 -0.51
CA ILE A 501 7.75 19.68 0.35
C ILE A 501 7.99 20.09 1.80
N VAL A 502 6.94 20.13 2.61
CA VAL A 502 7.03 20.42 4.05
C VAL A 502 6.72 19.15 4.83
N THR A 503 7.73 18.60 5.49
CA THR A 503 7.59 17.40 6.33
C THR A 503 7.23 17.78 7.77
N LEU A 504 6.61 16.85 8.47
CA LEU A 504 6.16 17.03 9.84
C LEU A 504 7.04 16.23 10.82
N HIS A 505 7.10 16.70 12.06
CA HIS A 505 7.51 15.84 13.17
C HIS A 505 6.42 14.79 13.41
N PRO A 506 6.77 13.55 13.82
CA PRO A 506 5.78 12.49 14.03
C PRO A 506 4.65 12.91 14.97
N GLY A 507 3.41 12.52 14.62
CA GLY A 507 2.22 12.74 15.44
C GLY A 507 1.35 13.93 15.07
N TYR A 508 1.62 14.61 13.95
CA TYR A 508 0.80 15.71 13.44
C TYR A 508 0.37 15.42 12.03
N ILE A 509 -0.89 15.68 11.68
CA ILE A 509 -1.40 15.48 10.31
C ILE A 509 -2.24 16.67 9.86
N TRP A 510 -2.24 16.95 8.57
CA TRP A 510 -3.14 17.88 7.92
C TRP A 510 -4.47 17.19 7.61
N VAL A 511 -5.57 17.92 7.79
CA VAL A 511 -6.93 17.47 7.44
C VAL A 511 -7.75 18.65 6.91
N GLY A 512 -8.70 18.39 6.02
CA GLY A 512 -9.57 19.43 5.45
C GLY A 512 -10.38 20.23 6.47
N ASN A 513 -10.76 19.60 7.59
CA ASN A 513 -11.41 20.30 8.70
C ASN A 513 -11.20 19.57 10.03
N PRO A 514 -10.30 20.05 10.90
CA PRO A 514 -10.01 19.41 12.18
C PRO A 514 -11.22 19.18 13.09
N LEU A 515 -12.25 20.03 13.00
CA LEU A 515 -13.47 19.90 13.80
C LEU A 515 -14.45 18.87 13.23
N LYS A 516 -14.41 18.59 11.92
CA LYS A 516 -15.18 17.49 11.31
C LYS A 516 -14.49 16.15 11.50
N PHE A 517 -13.16 16.15 11.39
CA PHE A 517 -12.32 14.96 11.56
C PHE A 517 -11.85 14.75 13.00
N THR A 518 -12.57 15.32 13.99
CA THR A 518 -12.19 15.37 15.42
C THR A 518 -11.61 14.07 15.97
N ASN A 519 -12.05 12.93 15.45
CA ASN A 519 -11.67 11.61 15.94
C ASN A 519 -10.74 10.80 15.03
N LYS A 520 -10.27 11.37 13.89
CA LYS A 520 -9.27 10.73 13.04
C LYS A 520 -7.99 10.57 13.85
N ARG A 521 -7.52 9.34 13.99
CA ARG A 521 -6.38 9.04 14.87
C ARG A 521 -5.05 9.08 14.14
N GLU A 522 -5.04 8.70 12.87
CA GLU A 522 -3.81 8.44 12.11
C GLU A 522 -4.03 8.82 10.65
N GLU A 523 -2.94 9.05 9.93
CA GLU A 523 -2.94 9.19 8.47
C GLU A 523 -1.56 8.79 7.92
N HIS A 524 -1.50 8.37 6.66
CA HIS A 524 -0.29 8.03 5.92
C HIS A 524 0.19 9.19 5.03
N GLY A 525 1.11 8.87 4.12
CA GLY A 525 1.58 9.80 3.09
C GLY A 525 2.83 10.60 3.48
N GLY A 526 3.28 10.50 4.73
CA GLY A 526 4.37 11.28 5.26
C GLY A 526 5.77 10.72 4.98
N PHE A 527 6.69 11.12 5.86
CA PHE A 527 8.13 10.83 5.76
C PHE A 527 8.66 10.15 7.03
N SER A 528 7.80 9.97 8.04
CA SER A 528 8.18 9.49 9.36
C SER A 528 8.58 8.00 9.33
N ALA A 529 9.10 7.50 10.45
CA ALA A 529 9.35 6.07 10.57
C ALA A 529 8.02 5.29 10.61
N ASP A 530 6.99 5.84 11.27
CA ASP A 530 5.67 5.21 11.35
C ASP A 530 5.05 5.09 9.94
N ASP A 531 5.13 6.14 9.13
CA ASP A 531 4.77 6.09 7.71
C ASP A 531 5.52 5.05 6.88
N THR A 532 6.83 4.95 7.08
CA THR A 532 7.72 4.35 6.09
C THR A 532 8.32 3.01 6.49
N HIS A 533 8.32 2.64 7.77
CA HIS A 533 8.89 1.39 8.29
C HIS A 533 7.83 0.28 8.31
N VAL A 534 7.70 -0.36 7.16
CA VAL A 534 6.64 -1.31 6.86
C VAL A 534 7.07 -2.76 7.08
N ALA A 535 6.11 -3.65 7.31
CA ALA A 535 6.37 -5.08 7.30
C ALA A 535 6.89 -5.51 5.91
N LEU A 536 7.81 -6.47 5.89
CA LEU A 536 8.24 -7.18 4.68
C LEU A 536 8.69 -8.59 5.04
N ILE A 537 7.96 -9.58 4.53
CA ILE A 537 8.22 -11.01 4.71
C ILE A 537 8.11 -11.66 3.33
N VAL A 538 9.12 -12.44 2.95
CA VAL A 538 9.08 -13.27 1.75
C VAL A 538 8.98 -14.72 2.19
N GLY A 539 7.94 -15.42 1.75
CA GLY A 539 7.68 -16.83 2.03
C GLY A 539 7.35 -17.60 0.75
N GLY A 540 6.64 -18.71 0.90
CA GLY A 540 6.28 -19.59 -0.21
C GLY A 540 7.20 -20.80 -0.34
N GLY A 541 6.71 -21.86 -0.99
CA GLY A 541 7.43 -23.11 -1.14
C GLY A 541 8.46 -23.12 -2.26
N ALA A 542 8.52 -22.07 -3.08
CA ALA A 542 9.59 -21.87 -4.07
C ALA A 542 10.91 -21.39 -3.45
N LEU A 543 10.87 -20.84 -2.22
CA LEU A 543 12.08 -20.42 -1.53
C LEU A 543 12.98 -21.62 -1.19
N PRO A 544 14.31 -21.48 -1.26
CA PRO A 544 15.23 -22.49 -0.76
C PRO A 544 14.98 -22.77 0.73
N SER A 545 14.84 -24.05 1.10
CA SER A 545 14.61 -24.42 2.51
C SER A 545 15.69 -23.93 3.48
N GLY A 546 16.90 -23.64 2.98
CA GLY A 546 18.00 -23.09 3.76
C GLY A 546 17.82 -21.63 4.21
N VAL A 547 16.84 -20.89 3.68
CA VAL A 547 16.55 -19.51 4.09
C VAL A 547 15.33 -19.39 5.01
N ALA A 548 14.64 -20.51 5.29
CA ALA A 548 13.46 -20.53 6.14
C ALA A 548 13.76 -20.08 7.58
N GLY A 549 12.94 -19.16 8.10
CA GLY A 549 13.06 -18.57 9.43
C GLY A 549 14.22 -17.58 9.56
N THR A 550 14.89 -17.20 8.47
CA THR A 550 16.00 -16.24 8.53
C THR A 550 15.49 -14.81 8.66
N THR A 551 16.34 -13.94 9.24
CA THR A 551 16.03 -12.52 9.43
C THR A 551 17.14 -11.68 8.81
N GLN A 552 16.74 -10.71 7.98
CA GLN A 552 17.59 -9.69 7.41
C GLN A 552 17.40 -8.38 8.17
N THR A 553 18.46 -7.90 8.82
CA THR A 553 18.44 -6.66 9.60
C THR A 553 18.99 -5.46 8.82
N THR A 554 19.63 -5.71 7.68
CA THR A 554 20.12 -4.67 6.78
C THR A 554 18.94 -3.85 6.25
N ALA A 555 19.14 -2.54 6.08
CA ALA A 555 18.13 -1.67 5.51
C ALA A 555 17.79 -2.11 4.08
N VAL A 556 16.50 -2.28 3.80
CA VAL A 556 15.99 -2.60 2.45
C VAL A 556 14.84 -1.68 2.07
N LYS A 557 14.54 -1.59 0.79
CA LYS A 557 13.45 -0.79 0.23
C LYS A 557 12.41 -1.66 -0.45
N THR A 558 11.14 -1.26 -0.39
CA THR A 558 10.06 -1.97 -1.10
C THR A 558 10.28 -1.97 -2.62
N THR A 559 11.06 -1.03 -3.16
CA THR A 559 11.50 -1.06 -4.57
C THR A 559 12.26 -2.34 -4.96
N GLN A 560 12.95 -2.97 -4.01
CA GLN A 560 13.70 -4.20 -4.26
C GLN A 560 12.79 -5.42 -4.50
N VAL A 561 11.50 -5.33 -4.15
CA VAL A 561 10.52 -6.38 -4.41
C VAL A 561 10.32 -6.57 -5.91
N ALA A 562 10.26 -5.49 -6.70
CA ALA A 562 10.11 -5.57 -8.16
C ALA A 562 11.25 -6.38 -8.81
N VAL A 563 12.48 -6.15 -8.37
CA VAL A 563 13.66 -6.88 -8.85
C VAL A 563 13.59 -8.35 -8.47
N SER A 564 13.31 -8.62 -7.19
CA SER A 564 13.30 -9.99 -6.65
C SER A 564 12.17 -10.83 -7.26
N ALA A 565 10.98 -10.24 -7.45
CA ALA A 565 9.85 -10.89 -8.09
C ALA A 565 10.14 -11.30 -9.54
N LEU A 566 10.78 -10.42 -10.32
CA LEU A 566 11.15 -10.74 -11.70
C LEU A 566 12.23 -11.83 -11.74
N GLU A 567 13.25 -11.76 -10.88
CA GLU A 567 14.28 -12.82 -10.78
C GLU A 567 13.68 -14.17 -10.40
N ALA A 568 12.72 -14.20 -9.47
CA ALA A 568 12.02 -15.43 -9.07
C ALA A 568 11.30 -16.08 -10.26
N LEU A 569 10.72 -15.29 -11.16
CA LEU A 569 10.09 -15.75 -12.40
C LEU A 569 11.08 -16.04 -13.54
N GLY A 570 12.38 -15.82 -13.32
CA GLY A 570 13.42 -15.97 -14.35
C GLY A 570 13.40 -14.87 -15.41
N LEU A 571 12.76 -13.73 -15.12
CA LEU A 571 12.72 -12.54 -15.96
C LEU A 571 13.88 -11.60 -15.65
N ASN A 572 14.25 -10.74 -16.60
CA ASN A 572 15.36 -9.81 -16.44
C ASN A 572 14.88 -8.50 -15.76
N PRO A 573 15.30 -8.18 -14.53
CA PRO A 573 14.88 -6.95 -13.87
C PRO A 573 15.32 -5.68 -14.57
N ASN A 574 16.38 -5.74 -15.38
CA ASN A 574 16.84 -4.59 -16.17
C ASN A 574 15.88 -4.25 -17.31
N ASP A 575 14.82 -5.02 -17.54
CA ASP A 575 13.75 -4.64 -18.46
C ASP A 575 12.86 -3.55 -17.86
N LEU A 576 12.84 -3.39 -16.52
CA LEU A 576 12.23 -2.25 -15.83
C LEU A 576 13.06 -0.99 -16.00
N THR A 577 12.43 0.06 -16.52
CA THR A 577 13.07 1.37 -16.68
C THR A 577 13.43 1.99 -15.33
N GLY A 578 12.56 1.85 -14.33
CA GLY A 578 12.82 2.30 -12.96
C GLY A 578 14.09 1.70 -12.37
N VAL A 579 14.24 0.37 -12.46
CA VAL A 579 15.44 -0.36 -12.01
C VAL A 579 16.71 0.11 -12.73
N ARG A 580 16.65 0.35 -14.05
CA ARG A 580 17.81 0.86 -14.79
C ARG A 580 18.24 2.26 -14.36
N ILE A 581 17.27 3.13 -14.05
CA ILE A 581 17.51 4.52 -13.63
C ILE A 581 18.06 4.57 -12.20
N GLU A 582 17.44 3.83 -11.28
CA GLU A 582 17.77 3.89 -9.86
C GLU A 582 18.82 2.87 -9.42
N HIS A 583 19.22 1.95 -10.31
CA HIS A 583 20.13 0.85 -10.03
C HIS A 583 19.67 -0.04 -8.86
N THR A 584 18.35 -0.21 -8.72
CA THR A 584 17.72 -1.00 -7.66
C THR A 584 18.21 -2.45 -7.70
N GLN A 585 18.57 -2.98 -6.53
CA GLN A 585 19.08 -4.34 -6.37
C GLN A 585 18.02 -5.27 -5.79
N ALA A 586 18.17 -6.58 -5.99
CA ALA A 586 17.31 -7.58 -5.37
C ALA A 586 17.37 -7.53 -3.84
N LEU A 587 16.37 -8.09 -3.17
CA LEU A 587 16.38 -8.26 -1.73
C LEU A 587 17.48 -9.26 -1.33
N PRO A 588 18.26 -8.96 -0.27
CA PRO A 588 19.31 -9.86 0.18
C PRO A 588 18.75 -11.12 0.84
N GLY A 589 19.41 -12.25 0.64
CA GLY A 589 19.14 -13.47 1.43
C GLY A 589 17.98 -14.34 0.96
N LEU A 590 17.44 -14.11 -0.24
CA LEU A 590 16.46 -15.02 -0.87
C LEU A 590 17.10 -16.25 -1.53
N THR A 591 18.40 -16.21 -1.81
CA THR A 591 19.16 -17.35 -2.35
C THR A 591 20.03 -17.99 -1.26
N SER A 592 20.16 -19.31 -1.30
CA SER A 592 21.17 -19.98 -0.50
C SER A 592 22.55 -19.63 -1.06
N SER A 593 23.35 -18.87 -0.31
CA SER A 593 24.77 -18.73 -0.65
C SER A 593 25.40 -20.13 -0.68
N PRO A 594 26.14 -20.52 -1.73
CA PRO A 594 26.89 -21.77 -1.67
C PRO A 594 27.89 -21.67 -0.50
N PRO A 595 28.13 -22.75 0.26
CA PRO A 595 29.13 -22.73 1.31
C PRO A 595 30.52 -22.51 0.69
N GLY A 596 31.04 -21.28 0.82
CA GLY A 596 32.45 -20.95 0.64
C GLY A 596 32.93 -20.73 -0.79
N SER A 597 32.88 -19.48 -1.25
CA SER A 597 34.02 -18.87 -1.95
C SER A 597 34.50 -17.68 -1.13
N GLY A 598 34.90 -17.96 0.12
CA GLY A 598 35.72 -17.01 0.85
C GLY A 598 36.95 -16.72 0.01
N SER A 599 37.15 -15.46 -0.38
CA SER A 599 38.44 -15.00 -0.87
C SER A 599 39.42 -15.10 0.30
N GLY A 600 40.01 -16.28 0.46
CA GLY A 600 41.18 -16.48 1.30
C GLY A 600 42.31 -15.68 0.70
N ASN A 601 42.47 -14.43 1.13
CA ASN A 601 43.71 -13.72 0.96
C ASN A 601 44.70 -14.36 1.93
N SER A 602 45.31 -15.46 1.51
CA SER A 602 46.41 -16.09 2.23
C SER A 602 47.58 -15.13 2.23
N GLY A 603 47.80 -14.47 3.37
CA GLY A 603 49.07 -13.84 3.69
C GLY A 603 50.17 -14.89 3.63
N GLN A 604 50.90 -14.91 2.52
CA GLN A 604 52.22 -15.52 2.48
C GLN A 604 53.19 -14.50 3.05
N GLY A 605 53.69 -14.82 4.24
CA GLY A 605 54.79 -14.11 4.87
C GLY A 605 56.01 -14.09 3.96
N GLN A 606 56.57 -12.90 3.79
CA GLN A 606 57.90 -12.72 3.24
C GLN A 606 58.75 -11.99 4.27
N LYS A 607 59.84 -12.66 4.61
CA LYS A 607 60.77 -12.43 5.71
C LYS A 607 61.33 -11.00 5.75
N ASP A 608 61.48 -10.53 6.99
CA ASP A 608 62.35 -9.45 7.39
C ASP A 608 63.77 -9.63 6.83
N LYS A 609 64.29 -8.57 6.23
CA LYS A 609 65.71 -8.24 6.22
C LYS A 609 65.85 -6.75 6.45
N ASP A 610 66.53 -6.45 7.54
CA ASP A 610 67.13 -5.17 7.88
C ASP A 610 67.96 -4.63 6.70
N ASP A 611 67.90 -3.32 6.48
CA ASP A 611 69.10 -2.49 6.29
C ASP A 611 68.75 -1.01 6.48
N ASP A 612 69.54 -0.37 7.32
CA ASP A 612 69.63 1.07 7.58
C ASP A 612 69.82 1.88 6.30
N ASP A 613 69.18 3.05 6.16
CA ASP A 613 69.92 4.30 5.93
C ASP A 613 69.07 5.56 6.12
N GLN A 614 69.79 6.64 6.40
CA GLN A 614 69.41 7.93 6.95
C GLN A 614 68.62 8.86 6.01
N GLY A 615 67.86 9.77 6.63
CA GLY A 615 68.06 11.20 6.36
C GLY A 615 66.87 12.02 5.84
N SER A 616 66.66 13.15 6.54
CA SER A 616 66.15 14.44 6.04
C SER A 616 64.63 14.57 5.79
N THR A 617 63.87 15.18 6.73
CA THR A 617 63.40 16.61 6.74
C THR A 617 62.60 17.02 5.48
N THR A 618 61.37 17.55 5.51
CA THR A 618 60.78 18.68 6.25
C THR A 618 59.24 18.73 6.08
N ALA A 619 58.54 19.29 7.08
CA ALA A 619 57.36 20.21 7.07
C ALA A 619 56.43 20.31 5.83
N ALA A 620 55.13 20.59 5.88
CA ALA A 620 54.09 20.85 6.90
C ALA A 620 52.72 20.97 6.16
N ASP A 621 51.65 21.30 6.90
CA ASP A 621 50.23 21.55 6.55
C ASP A 621 49.31 20.32 6.37
N GLN A 622 48.42 20.00 7.34
CA GLN A 622 47.18 20.71 7.76
C GLN A 622 46.20 20.88 6.58
N ASP A 623 44.91 20.54 6.62
CA ASP A 623 43.99 20.00 7.62
C ASP A 623 42.81 19.40 6.83
N ARG A 624 42.38 18.18 7.17
CA ARG A 624 41.04 17.65 6.85
C ARG A 624 40.63 16.68 7.96
N PRO A 625 39.64 16.99 8.80
CA PRO A 625 38.98 15.96 9.59
C PRO A 625 37.79 15.42 8.79
N GLY A 626 37.84 14.11 8.53
CA GLY A 626 36.67 13.32 8.16
C GLY A 626 35.71 13.21 9.34
N LEU A 627 34.42 13.28 9.05
CA LEU A 627 33.36 13.01 10.01
C LEU A 627 33.05 11.51 10.00
N LEU A 628 33.55 10.79 11.01
CA LEU A 628 33.08 9.48 11.45
C LEU A 628 33.13 9.50 12.98
N ALA A 629 31.96 9.56 13.62
CA ALA A 629 31.73 9.24 15.03
C ALA A 629 30.19 9.27 15.27
N THR A 630 29.53 8.11 15.31
CA THR A 630 29.15 7.32 16.52
C THR A 630 27.82 7.77 17.15
N LEU A 631 26.80 6.93 17.00
CA LEU A 631 25.54 6.94 17.73
C LEU A 631 25.60 5.82 18.78
N GLU A 632 26.05 6.16 19.98
CA GLU A 632 25.89 5.37 21.21
C GLU A 632 26.08 6.37 22.35
N ASP A 633 25.00 6.74 23.05
CA ASP A 633 24.99 7.18 24.45
C ASP A 633 23.62 7.79 24.81
N TYR A 634 22.66 6.97 25.25
CA TYR A 634 21.57 7.41 26.13
C TYR A 634 21.18 6.28 27.09
N TRP A 635 22.10 5.90 27.98
CA TRP A 635 21.73 5.22 29.23
C TRP A 635 22.79 5.40 30.33
N ASN A 636 22.67 6.44 31.16
CA ASN A 636 22.76 6.38 32.62
C ASN A 636 23.07 7.73 33.26
N GLY A 637 22.31 8.04 34.33
CA GLY A 637 22.89 8.63 35.54
C GLY A 637 22.28 9.95 35.98
N GLY A 638 21.52 9.91 37.09
CA GLY A 638 21.11 11.13 37.77
C GLY A 638 20.27 10.95 39.03
N LYS A 639 20.72 10.11 39.98
CA LYS A 639 20.20 10.14 41.36
C LYS A 639 20.53 11.50 42.00
N HIS A 640 19.54 12.20 42.56
CA HIS A 640 19.76 13.07 43.72
C HIS A 640 18.55 13.07 44.66
N GLN A 641 18.87 12.87 45.94
CA GLN A 641 17.97 12.86 47.09
C GLN A 641 17.49 14.27 47.47
N GLY A 642 16.26 14.36 47.96
CA GLY A 642 15.74 15.51 48.72
C GLY A 642 14.50 15.12 49.50
N LYS A 643 14.62 14.99 50.83
CA LYS A 643 13.57 14.64 51.80
C LYS A 643 12.61 15.80 52.03
N SER A 644 11.30 15.53 52.18
CA SER A 644 10.52 15.90 53.39
C SER A 644 9.03 15.49 53.33
N HIS A 645 8.60 14.80 54.39
CA HIS A 645 7.27 14.59 55.00
C HIS A 645 6.00 15.23 54.37
N HIS A 646 4.94 14.43 54.18
CA HIS A 646 3.83 14.31 55.16
C HIS A 646 2.72 13.31 54.74
N SER A 647 2.27 12.57 55.76
CA SER A 647 0.92 12.05 56.04
C SER A 647 0.22 11.00 55.15
N PHE A 648 -0.04 9.88 55.82
CA PHE A 648 -1.08 8.87 55.58
C PHE A 648 -2.48 9.46 55.32
N GLY A 649 -3.26 8.73 54.53
CA GLY A 649 -4.72 8.83 54.43
C GLY A 649 -5.28 7.70 53.58
N SER A 650 -5.69 6.60 54.23
CA SER A 650 -6.46 5.52 53.60
C SER A 650 -7.84 6.01 53.21
N LEU A 651 -8.44 5.49 52.13
CA LEU A 651 -9.87 5.15 52.10
C LEU A 651 -10.19 4.21 50.92
N ARG A 652 -10.84 3.10 51.30
CA ARG A 652 -11.52 2.11 50.45
C ARG A 652 -12.93 2.62 50.08
N GLY A 653 -13.45 2.10 48.96
CA GLY A 653 -14.88 2.03 48.61
C GLY A 653 -15.30 3.24 47.75
N LEU A 654 -15.80 3.08 46.54
CA LEU A 654 -16.80 2.16 46.00
C LEU A 654 -16.59 1.95 44.50
#